data_AF-A0AA90TI47-F1
#
_entry.id   AF-A0AA90TI47-F1
#
_cell.length_a   1.000
_cell.length_b   1.000
_cell.length_c   1.000
_cell.angle_alpha   90.00
_cell.angle_beta   90.00
_cell.angle_gamma   90.00
#
_symmetry.space_group_name_H-M   'P 1'
#
loop_
_entity.id
_entity.type
_entity.pdbx_description
1 polymer ?
#
loop_
_entity_poly.entity_id
_entity_poly.type
_entity_poly.pdbx_seq_one_letter_code
_entity_poly.pdbx_strand_id
1 'polypeptide(L)'
;MSVNGKYGYLNATGAWVVEPALEYAFPFSEGLSHFCEDGSWGYRNVRGEVAIPARFMRVEPFHQGLAAVQIGRDKWRYIDTSGQFAFDASFGHANSFSVVGLAAARGTSSKYGYIDRTGAWAIAPRFALPYAFAPAGVTPATEKNNKYGLINQQGKWILEPAYEQIHDFNDDNLAFCRESYNHEGYIDTHGVLVIRDMDRLSQTMQCGIAIDSHRTCMTAQGALVFDASLDWCDQFNADGFAVAHLRSATQASAWGIARSDGTFVATPADVIEPIKVQHAHVVPSEANTPLVAFLASDTRVARPDGAPRARSIVLIDRDARIAYRWYSEPCPEGKYPALYDGAGQLLWKGAPNAVLHAPMFFFSASADSLLTELGKFDDLTGLAESMVQAAEGKLHDIDGLLQMLASGEDEGTIYNNDKDDFEEYDDSLSNEEQLAKLLRTRHRIFRSYLDEDENARYEFLAAERQALMEAMHARCVVRLTQRFGWPERDPDYAGEAATPDTVAWCIQLTQPVAGPESARPESNQLWLGISTQVGYGDGDVWHHIWLDCAPSKETLEAALAGRTLPQYGHDVDDGDPVPDTGNDWLARVRASPETILTMPEELIDDAIADAAIESDIRAYPFLPPRLQTAARLEVLIRRDASTAANIPPMVMNADGLALARSLYAGNPEWKYYDARNSAIPSKLDHACLDHIWGCLLDEKMCETALLNDADIRHVPWWLHSEKIAGMALAENINNIYFIARSAITPELAEYVASRGNPKLIARIPPALLTEELCLRAVLKNEDAFAAVPDALREAVANALIVRDPDAAGGTGSRWHALRAWTHLANGDRDAAIADAQCAIGRTDSPVHMHYVLASAWRDKGDLRRAALEAAKVLSLWSDYVPRFDPDADIAWLHALAQGAASQADDATLLEELASQPHLLANIPGRRITRAMVDLAVGVDAQAVQFVPRRLMTTALYELAFSEGCKQFEQLAPSVMSEAFCLSAVNEQGYELKHVPPELRTLALCIASVRARSWVIDDVPAPLREAVLGALATSST
;
A
#
# COMPACT_ATOMS: atom_id res chain seq x y z
N MET A 1 -23.62 31.47 -17.67
CA MET A 1 -22.30 31.84 -18.25
C MET A 1 -21.68 32.92 -17.37
N SER A 2 -20.39 32.82 -17.02
CA SER A 2 -19.68 33.87 -16.26
C SER A 2 -18.63 34.59 -17.13
N VAL A 3 -18.50 35.90 -16.94
CA VAL A 3 -17.48 36.75 -17.57
C VAL A 3 -16.99 37.73 -16.52
N ASN A 4 -15.67 37.80 -16.29
CA ASN A 4 -15.04 38.69 -15.29
C ASN A 4 -15.66 38.59 -13.87
N GLY A 5 -16.03 37.38 -13.44
CA GLY A 5 -16.64 37.14 -12.13
C GLY A 5 -18.09 37.60 -11.98
N LYS A 6 -18.75 37.99 -13.08
CA LYS A 6 -20.20 38.29 -13.12
C LYS A 6 -20.93 37.29 -14.01
N TYR A 7 -22.20 37.06 -13.71
CA TYR A 7 -23.05 36.08 -14.39
C TYR A 7 -24.11 36.75 -15.27
N GLY A 8 -24.45 36.08 -16.37
CA GLY A 8 -25.54 36.45 -17.28
C GLY A 8 -26.26 35.22 -17.83
N TYR A 9 -27.40 35.46 -18.48
CA TYR A 9 -28.24 34.43 -19.10
C TYR A 9 -28.17 34.49 -20.63
N LEU A 10 -28.01 33.33 -21.26
CA LEU A 10 -28.01 33.15 -22.70
C LEU A 10 -29.31 32.48 -23.15
N ASN A 11 -29.75 32.74 -24.38
CA ASN A 11 -30.81 31.96 -25.03
C ASN A 11 -30.22 30.73 -25.75
N ALA A 12 -31.08 29.89 -26.32
CA ALA A 12 -30.69 28.69 -27.05
C ALA A 12 -29.84 28.96 -28.31
N THR A 13 -29.76 30.20 -28.80
CA THR A 13 -28.89 30.60 -29.92
C THR A 13 -27.54 31.14 -29.45
N GLY A 14 -27.23 31.09 -28.16
CA GLY A 14 -26.01 31.64 -27.57
C GLY A 14 -25.96 33.17 -27.49
N ALA A 15 -27.09 33.86 -27.68
CA ALA A 15 -27.19 35.30 -27.53
C ALA A 15 -27.52 35.68 -26.08
N TRP A 16 -26.96 36.79 -25.59
CA TRP A 16 -27.26 37.32 -24.26
C TRP A 16 -28.73 37.75 -24.17
N VAL A 17 -29.45 37.16 -23.22
CA VAL A 17 -30.75 37.64 -22.73
C VAL A 17 -30.54 38.63 -21.59
N VAL A 18 -29.56 38.33 -20.73
CA VAL A 18 -29.06 39.21 -19.68
C VAL A 18 -27.55 39.18 -19.75
N GLU A 19 -26.93 40.33 -20.01
CA GLU A 19 -25.47 40.44 -20.06
C GLU A 19 -24.83 40.15 -18.67
N PRO A 20 -23.55 39.74 -18.61
CA PRO A 20 -22.83 39.47 -17.36
C PRO A 20 -22.75 40.67 -16.42
N ALA A 21 -23.76 40.83 -15.56
CA ALA A 21 -23.85 41.88 -14.56
C ALA A 21 -24.30 41.35 -13.19
N LEU A 22 -24.76 40.10 -13.11
CA LEU A 22 -25.28 39.50 -11.89
C LEU A 22 -24.13 39.00 -11.01
N GLU A 23 -24.27 39.15 -9.70
CA GLU A 23 -23.33 38.56 -8.74
C GLU A 23 -23.51 37.04 -8.63
N TYR A 24 -24.77 36.58 -8.75
CA TYR A 24 -25.15 35.17 -8.78
C TYR A 24 -26.24 34.96 -9.83
N ALA A 25 -26.26 33.78 -10.46
CA ALA A 25 -27.32 33.36 -11.38
C ALA A 25 -27.78 31.94 -11.04
N PHE A 26 -29.09 31.71 -11.05
CA PHE A 26 -29.73 30.45 -10.68
C PHE A 26 -30.70 30.00 -11.77
N PRO A 27 -31.01 28.69 -11.89
CA PRO A 27 -31.98 28.19 -12.86
C PRO A 27 -33.36 28.85 -12.72
N PHE A 28 -34.07 29.01 -13.85
CA PHE A 28 -35.45 29.46 -13.85
C PHE A 28 -36.39 28.29 -13.55
N SER A 29 -37.35 28.49 -12.64
CA SER A 29 -38.50 27.62 -12.45
C SER A 29 -39.78 28.42 -12.63
N GLU A 30 -40.71 27.91 -13.45
CA GLU A 30 -41.97 28.59 -13.79
C GLU A 30 -41.79 30.05 -14.27
N GLY A 31 -40.67 30.32 -14.96
CA GLY A 31 -40.33 31.63 -15.50
C GLY A 31 -39.71 32.61 -14.50
N LEU A 32 -39.43 32.17 -13.26
CA LEU A 32 -38.82 32.98 -12.20
C LEU A 32 -37.53 32.32 -11.68
N SER A 33 -36.52 33.13 -11.37
CA SER A 33 -35.26 32.71 -10.75
C SER A 33 -35.00 33.57 -9.53
N HIS A 34 -34.53 32.97 -8.44
CA HIS A 34 -34.24 33.73 -7.23
C HIS A 34 -32.93 34.52 -7.39
N PHE A 35 -32.83 35.64 -6.68
CA PHE A 35 -31.61 36.45 -6.62
C PHE A 35 -31.40 36.99 -5.21
N CYS A 36 -30.14 37.26 -4.86
CA CYS A 36 -29.76 37.90 -3.62
C CYS A 36 -29.28 39.33 -3.89
N GLU A 37 -29.78 40.29 -3.13
CA GLU A 37 -29.41 41.70 -3.16
C GLU A 37 -29.37 42.22 -1.73
N ASP A 38 -28.24 42.82 -1.33
CA ASP A 38 -27.99 43.30 0.04
C ASP A 38 -28.30 42.26 1.15
N GLY A 39 -28.00 40.98 0.87
CA GLY A 39 -28.23 39.87 1.81
C GLY A 39 -29.69 39.43 1.94
N SER A 40 -30.59 40.00 1.14
CA SER A 40 -32.00 39.61 1.06
C SER A 40 -32.31 38.95 -0.28
N TRP A 41 -33.26 38.02 -0.29
CA TRP A 41 -33.65 37.26 -1.46
C TRP A 41 -34.97 37.73 -2.06
N GLY A 42 -35.03 37.71 -3.39
CA GLY A 42 -36.20 38.02 -4.22
C GLY A 42 -36.23 37.16 -5.48
N TYR A 43 -37.06 37.51 -6.46
CA TYR A 43 -37.17 36.78 -7.73
C TYR A 43 -37.12 37.71 -8.94
N ARG A 44 -36.46 37.25 -10.01
CA ARG A 44 -36.37 37.89 -11.32
C ARG A 44 -37.02 37.01 -12.38
N ASN A 45 -37.55 37.64 -13.43
CA ASN A 45 -38.09 36.94 -14.58
C ASN A 45 -36.99 36.57 -15.60
N VAL A 46 -37.36 35.87 -16.66
CA VAL A 46 -36.45 35.44 -17.75
C VAL A 46 -35.72 36.58 -18.46
N ARG A 47 -36.20 37.82 -18.35
CA ARG A 47 -35.55 39.04 -18.88
C ARG A 47 -34.57 39.67 -17.88
N GLY A 48 -34.37 39.05 -16.72
CA GLY A 48 -33.54 39.57 -15.64
C GLY A 48 -34.19 40.69 -14.81
N GLU A 49 -35.45 41.04 -15.09
CA GLU A 49 -36.18 42.10 -14.39
C GLU A 49 -36.66 41.59 -13.02
N VAL A 50 -36.58 42.41 -11.98
CA VAL A 50 -37.07 42.08 -10.63
C VAL A 50 -38.59 41.93 -10.67
N ALA A 51 -39.08 40.69 -10.51
CA ALA A 51 -40.50 40.35 -10.45
C ALA A 51 -41.04 40.43 -9.02
N ILE A 52 -40.23 39.99 -8.05
CA ILE A 52 -40.54 40.05 -6.61
C ILE A 52 -39.31 40.68 -5.92
N PRO A 53 -39.46 41.86 -5.28
CA PRO A 53 -38.35 42.55 -4.63
C PRO A 53 -37.64 41.70 -3.57
N ALA A 54 -36.33 41.91 -3.42
CA ALA A 54 -35.52 41.27 -2.39
C ALA A 54 -35.98 41.71 -0.98
N ARG A 55 -36.60 40.81 -0.23
CA ARG A 55 -37.12 41.09 1.12
C ARG A 55 -37.18 39.87 2.05
N PHE A 56 -36.71 38.72 1.59
CA PHE A 56 -36.78 37.45 2.31
C PHE A 56 -35.41 37.01 2.78
N MET A 57 -35.33 36.29 3.89
CA MET A 57 -34.05 35.78 4.40
C MET A 57 -33.52 34.60 3.57
N ARG A 58 -34.42 33.77 3.05
CA ARG A 58 -34.17 32.63 2.16
C ARG A 58 -35.42 32.40 1.30
N VAL A 59 -35.23 31.76 0.15
CA VAL A 59 -36.29 31.44 -0.81
C VAL A 59 -36.03 30.08 -1.45
N GLU A 60 -37.11 29.36 -1.75
CA GLU A 60 -37.12 28.13 -2.56
C GLU A 60 -37.60 28.43 -3.99
N PRO A 61 -37.30 27.60 -5.00
CA PRO A 61 -37.85 27.77 -6.35
C PRO A 61 -39.38 27.69 -6.38
N PHE A 62 -40.00 28.37 -7.35
CA PHE A 62 -41.43 28.24 -7.61
C PHE A 62 -41.76 26.85 -8.16
N HIS A 63 -42.73 26.19 -7.54
CA HIS A 63 -43.31 24.94 -8.02
C HIS A 63 -44.81 24.93 -7.73
N GLN A 64 -45.61 24.51 -8.71
CA GLN A 64 -47.07 24.54 -8.63
C GLN A 64 -47.63 25.94 -8.32
N GLY A 65 -46.98 26.99 -8.85
CA GLY A 65 -47.35 28.39 -8.67
C GLY A 65 -47.07 28.97 -7.27
N LEU A 66 -46.35 28.24 -6.42
CA LEU A 66 -46.06 28.64 -5.04
C LEU A 66 -44.55 28.51 -4.75
N ALA A 67 -44.02 29.35 -3.88
CA ALA A 67 -42.66 29.25 -3.39
C ALA A 67 -42.59 29.45 -1.88
N ALA A 68 -41.77 28.63 -1.20
CA ALA A 68 -41.50 28.80 0.22
C ALA A 68 -40.49 29.93 0.43
N VAL A 69 -40.77 30.82 1.37
CA VAL A 69 -39.91 31.95 1.72
C VAL A 69 -39.77 32.09 3.22
N GLN A 70 -38.56 32.38 3.67
CA GLN A 70 -38.24 32.60 5.07
C GLN A 70 -38.37 34.10 5.41
N ILE A 71 -39.27 34.42 6.33
CA ILE A 71 -39.60 35.80 6.74
C ILE A 71 -39.09 36.13 8.16
N GLY A 72 -38.38 35.19 8.80
CA GLY A 72 -37.81 35.34 10.13
C GLY A 72 -37.09 34.06 10.55
N ARG A 73 -36.40 34.11 11.69
CA ARG A 73 -35.73 32.92 12.27
C ARG A 73 -36.78 31.82 12.49
N ASP A 74 -36.58 30.68 11.83
CA ASP A 74 -37.49 29.53 11.85
C ASP A 74 -38.94 29.86 11.48
N LYS A 75 -39.15 30.82 10.57
CA LYS A 75 -40.49 31.20 10.11
C LYS A 75 -40.58 31.24 8.59
N TRP A 76 -41.11 30.16 8.04
CA TRP A 76 -41.38 29.97 6.62
C TRP A 76 -42.85 30.17 6.29
N ARG A 77 -43.12 30.78 5.14
CA ARG A 77 -44.46 30.95 4.54
C ARG A 77 -44.39 30.70 3.04
N TYR A 78 -45.54 30.55 2.39
CA TYR A 78 -45.60 30.43 0.94
C TYR A 78 -46.13 31.70 0.31
N ILE A 79 -45.52 32.08 -0.82
CA ILE A 79 -45.97 33.17 -1.67
C ILE A 79 -46.42 32.64 -3.03
N ASP A 80 -47.33 33.37 -3.66
CA ASP A 80 -47.68 33.20 -5.07
C ASP A 80 -46.70 33.95 -5.99
N THR A 81 -46.89 33.82 -7.31
CA THR A 81 -46.05 34.47 -8.32
C THR A 81 -46.18 36.00 -8.35
N SER A 82 -47.16 36.58 -7.66
CA SER A 82 -47.26 38.02 -7.43
C SER A 82 -46.48 38.49 -6.19
N GLY A 83 -45.92 37.55 -5.43
CA GLY A 83 -45.19 37.78 -4.19
C GLY A 83 -46.08 37.99 -2.96
N GLN A 84 -47.39 37.76 -3.07
CA GLN A 84 -48.31 37.81 -1.93
C GLN A 84 -48.34 36.47 -1.20
N PHE A 85 -48.59 36.48 0.11
CA PHE A 85 -48.73 35.23 0.85
C PHE A 85 -49.95 34.46 0.38
N ALA A 86 -49.75 33.20 -0.01
CA ALA A 86 -50.81 32.36 -0.57
C ALA A 86 -51.85 31.94 0.49
N PHE A 87 -51.43 31.84 1.76
CA PHE A 87 -52.28 31.48 2.90
C PHE A 87 -51.65 31.92 4.24
N ASP A 88 -52.42 31.87 5.33
CA ASP A 88 -52.04 32.38 6.65
C ASP A 88 -51.10 31.50 7.47
N ALA A 89 -51.02 30.21 7.16
CA ALA A 89 -50.15 29.27 7.87
C ALA A 89 -48.66 29.67 7.81
N SER A 90 -47.93 29.36 8.88
CA SER A 90 -46.47 29.51 8.97
C SER A 90 -45.82 28.28 9.58
N PHE A 91 -44.60 27.98 9.15
CA PHE A 91 -43.90 26.75 9.47
C PHE A 91 -42.49 27.03 10.01
N GLY A 92 -41.97 26.11 10.83
CA GLY A 92 -40.57 26.11 11.27
C GLY A 92 -39.60 25.87 10.12
N HIS A 93 -40.03 25.10 9.12
CA HIS A 93 -39.33 24.86 7.85
C HIS A 93 -40.36 24.48 6.77
N ALA A 94 -40.09 24.82 5.51
CA ALA A 94 -40.95 24.49 4.38
C ALA A 94 -40.13 24.27 3.10
N ASN A 95 -40.40 23.19 2.39
CA ASN A 95 -39.74 22.84 1.13
C ASN A 95 -40.61 23.26 -0.08
N SER A 96 -40.10 23.09 -1.30
CA SER A 96 -40.88 23.24 -2.53
C SER A 96 -42.06 22.25 -2.60
N PHE A 97 -43.14 22.64 -3.29
CA PHE A 97 -44.21 21.71 -3.65
C PHE A 97 -43.74 20.70 -4.70
N SER A 98 -44.02 19.43 -4.48
CA SER A 98 -43.87 18.38 -5.49
C SER A 98 -44.91 18.48 -6.60
N VAL A 99 -44.70 17.73 -7.68
CA VAL A 99 -45.66 17.65 -8.81
C VAL A 99 -47.04 17.14 -8.42
N VAL A 100 -47.15 16.40 -7.31
CA VAL A 100 -48.44 15.92 -6.78
C VAL A 100 -49.13 16.91 -5.84
N GLY A 101 -48.59 18.13 -5.68
CA GLY A 101 -49.20 19.20 -4.91
C GLY A 101 -49.05 19.07 -3.39
N LEU A 102 -48.08 18.26 -2.93
CA LEU A 102 -47.71 18.14 -1.52
C LEU A 102 -46.31 18.73 -1.29
N ALA A 103 -46.12 19.40 -0.16
CA ALA A 103 -44.81 19.92 0.26
C ALA A 103 -44.46 19.43 1.67
N ALA A 104 -43.20 19.02 1.87
CA ALA A 104 -42.70 18.72 3.20
C ALA A 104 -42.59 20.02 4.03
N ALA A 105 -43.13 19.99 5.24
CA ALA A 105 -43.07 21.13 6.14
C ALA A 105 -42.96 20.68 7.60
N ARG A 106 -42.37 21.54 8.43
CA ARG A 106 -42.19 21.32 9.87
C ARG A 106 -43.01 22.34 10.64
N GLY A 107 -43.85 21.88 11.56
CA GLY A 107 -44.62 22.73 12.46
C GLY A 107 -43.76 23.23 13.64
N THR A 108 -44.33 23.17 14.84
CA THR A 108 -43.61 23.44 16.11
C THR A 108 -42.81 22.23 16.62
N SER A 109 -43.07 21.03 16.09
CA SER A 109 -42.28 19.83 16.40
C SER A 109 -40.99 19.79 15.58
N SER A 110 -40.03 18.96 16.00
CA SER A 110 -38.83 18.68 15.19
C SER A 110 -39.12 17.81 13.95
N LYS A 111 -40.32 17.24 13.86
CA LYS A 111 -40.74 16.28 12.83
C LYS A 111 -41.43 16.98 11.65
N TYR A 112 -41.30 16.38 10.48
CA TYR A 112 -41.92 16.82 9.25
C TYR A 112 -43.24 16.08 8.99
N GLY A 113 -44.18 16.82 8.41
CA GLY A 113 -45.38 16.31 7.76
C GLY A 113 -45.46 16.86 6.34
N TYR A 114 -46.60 16.66 5.69
CA TYR A 114 -46.84 17.17 4.34
C TYR A 114 -48.07 18.06 4.33
N ILE A 115 -47.93 19.24 3.74
CA ILE A 115 -49.03 20.19 3.56
C ILE A 115 -49.55 20.14 2.13
N ASP A 116 -50.83 20.42 1.97
CA ASP A 116 -51.44 20.70 0.68
C ASP A 116 -51.25 22.16 0.25
N ARG A 117 -51.74 22.50 -0.94
CA ARG A 117 -51.66 23.86 -1.52
C ARG A 117 -52.49 24.91 -0.77
N THR A 118 -53.34 24.51 0.16
CA THR A 118 -54.07 25.44 1.06
C THR A 118 -53.29 25.75 2.34
N GLY A 119 -52.18 25.05 2.56
CA GLY A 119 -51.37 25.13 3.78
C GLY A 119 -51.88 24.24 4.91
N ALA A 120 -52.89 23.40 4.65
CA ALA A 120 -53.39 22.43 5.62
C ALA A 120 -52.53 21.16 5.61
N TRP A 121 -52.41 20.49 6.77
CA TRP A 121 -51.68 19.23 6.87
C TRP A 121 -52.45 18.11 6.17
N ALA A 122 -51.97 17.67 5.00
CA ALA A 122 -52.43 16.45 4.34
C ALA A 122 -51.92 15.21 5.08
N ILE A 123 -50.69 15.28 5.60
CA ILE A 123 -50.10 14.26 6.48
C ILE A 123 -49.53 14.99 7.71
N ALA A 124 -50.04 14.65 8.89
CA ALA A 124 -49.59 15.26 10.14
C ALA A 124 -48.08 15.01 10.39
N PRO A 125 -47.36 15.95 11.04
CA PRO A 125 -45.94 15.80 11.31
C PRO A 125 -45.59 14.54 12.10
N ARG A 126 -44.87 13.60 11.48
CA ARG A 126 -44.42 12.34 12.11
C ARG A 126 -43.04 11.85 11.69
N PHE A 127 -42.50 12.35 10.58
CA PHE A 127 -41.25 11.88 9.96
C PHE A 127 -40.02 12.70 10.38
N ALA A 128 -38.83 12.09 10.40
CA ALA A 128 -37.60 12.80 10.77
C ALA A 128 -36.91 13.47 9.56
N LEU A 129 -36.83 12.78 8.42
CA LEU A 129 -36.18 13.25 7.19
C LEU A 129 -37.13 13.01 6.00
N PRO A 130 -37.87 14.03 5.51
CA PRO A 130 -38.79 13.87 4.39
C PRO A 130 -38.09 14.08 3.04
N TYR A 131 -38.47 13.28 2.05
CA TYR A 131 -38.17 13.50 0.64
C TYR A 131 -39.37 14.14 -0.08
N ALA A 132 -39.18 14.62 -1.30
CA ALA A 132 -40.29 15.10 -2.12
C ALA A 132 -41.08 13.91 -2.71
N PHE A 133 -42.40 14.06 -2.85
CA PHE A 133 -43.19 13.04 -3.53
C PHE A 133 -42.81 12.96 -5.01
N ALA A 134 -42.51 11.74 -5.46
CA ALA A 134 -42.33 11.43 -6.88
C ALA A 134 -43.66 11.61 -7.65
N PRO A 135 -43.62 11.77 -8.99
CA PRO A 135 -44.82 11.83 -9.82
C PRO A 135 -45.81 10.68 -9.60
N ALA A 136 -45.30 9.49 -9.27
CA ALA A 136 -46.11 8.31 -8.93
C ALA A 136 -46.88 8.40 -7.59
N GLY A 137 -46.70 9.47 -6.80
CA GLY A 137 -47.39 9.65 -5.53
C GLY A 137 -46.81 8.81 -4.38
N VAL A 138 -45.52 8.46 -4.48
CA VAL A 138 -44.76 7.72 -3.46
C VAL A 138 -43.53 8.52 -3.05
N THR A 139 -43.11 8.39 -1.79
CA THR A 139 -41.86 9.00 -1.30
C THR A 139 -41.19 8.11 -0.25
N PRO A 140 -39.85 8.12 -0.17
CA PRO A 140 -39.14 7.58 0.98
C PRO A 140 -39.45 8.39 2.26
N ALA A 141 -39.53 7.70 3.39
CA ALA A 141 -39.76 8.33 4.69
C ALA A 141 -39.18 7.50 5.85
N THR A 142 -38.90 8.18 6.97
CA THR A 142 -38.37 7.56 8.20
C THR A 142 -39.08 8.09 9.45
N GLU A 143 -39.32 7.23 10.45
CA GLU A 143 -39.99 7.58 11.72
C GLU A 143 -39.17 7.34 12.99
N LYS A 144 -38.49 6.19 13.10
CA LYS A 144 -37.63 5.78 14.22
C LYS A 144 -36.49 4.90 13.69
N ASN A 145 -35.29 5.03 14.26
CA ASN A 145 -34.09 4.20 14.00
C ASN A 145 -33.33 4.45 12.68
N ASN A 146 -33.49 5.60 12.04
CA ASN A 146 -32.78 5.95 10.80
C ASN A 146 -32.97 4.97 9.62
N LYS A 147 -33.93 4.04 9.69
CA LYS A 147 -34.30 3.18 8.55
C LYS A 147 -35.39 3.86 7.71
N TYR A 148 -35.36 3.62 6.41
CA TYR A 148 -36.29 4.14 5.41
C TYR A 148 -37.28 3.08 4.95
N GLY A 149 -38.51 3.52 4.72
CA GLY A 149 -39.57 2.81 4.02
C GLY A 149 -40.24 3.74 3.00
N LEU A 150 -41.31 3.28 2.36
CA LEU A 150 -42.07 4.05 1.37
C LEU A 150 -43.47 4.38 1.88
N ILE A 151 -43.92 5.62 1.70
CA ILE A 151 -45.28 6.05 2.02
C ILE A 151 -46.03 6.52 0.78
N ASN A 152 -47.35 6.34 0.79
CA ASN A 152 -48.26 6.94 -0.19
C ASN A 152 -48.69 8.37 0.23
N GLN A 153 -49.49 9.04 -0.62
CA GLN A 153 -50.02 10.39 -0.40
C GLN A 153 -50.93 10.53 0.84
N GLN A 154 -51.45 9.44 1.38
CA GLN A 154 -52.22 9.45 2.65
C GLN A 154 -51.30 9.25 3.86
N GLY A 155 -49.99 9.11 3.63
CA GLY A 155 -49.01 8.79 4.66
C GLY A 155 -49.16 7.37 5.18
N LYS A 156 -49.70 6.42 4.42
CA LYS A 156 -49.69 4.98 4.78
C LYS A 156 -48.43 4.33 4.21
N TRP A 157 -47.81 3.43 4.97
CA TRP A 157 -46.69 2.61 4.50
C TRP A 157 -47.13 1.71 3.33
N ILE A 158 -46.41 1.84 2.22
CA ILE A 158 -46.38 0.88 1.11
C ILE A 158 -45.32 -0.18 1.44
N LEU A 159 -44.16 0.28 1.93
CA LEU A 159 -43.05 -0.52 2.41
C LEU A 159 -42.70 -0.06 3.82
N GLU A 160 -42.72 -0.97 4.78
CA GLU A 160 -42.33 -0.67 6.17
C GLU A 160 -40.82 -0.33 6.26
N PRO A 161 -40.39 0.54 7.19
CA PRO A 161 -38.98 0.91 7.31
C PRO A 161 -38.06 -0.28 7.60
N ALA A 162 -37.19 -0.60 6.64
CA ALA A 162 -36.25 -1.72 6.73
C ALA A 162 -34.85 -1.38 6.17
N TYR A 163 -34.75 -0.40 5.28
CA TYR A 163 -33.53 -0.07 4.55
C TYR A 163 -32.73 1.02 5.25
N GLU A 164 -31.40 0.99 5.16
CA GLU A 164 -30.53 2.07 5.68
C GLU A 164 -30.69 3.36 4.88
N GLN A 165 -30.89 3.21 3.58
CA GLN A 165 -31.09 4.31 2.66
C GLN A 165 -32.12 3.92 1.60
N ILE A 166 -33.00 4.86 1.28
CA ILE A 166 -33.79 4.87 0.05
C ILE A 166 -33.72 6.31 -0.47
N HIS A 167 -33.26 6.49 -1.71
CA HIS A 167 -33.11 7.80 -2.34
C HIS A 167 -34.39 8.23 -3.08
N ASP A 168 -34.38 9.42 -3.66
CA ASP A 168 -35.46 9.88 -4.55
C ASP A 168 -35.64 8.94 -5.75
N PHE A 169 -36.87 8.84 -6.24
CA PHE A 169 -37.19 8.09 -7.44
C PHE A 169 -36.68 8.84 -8.68
N ASN A 170 -36.06 8.11 -9.61
CA ASN A 170 -35.67 8.61 -10.92
C ASN A 170 -36.87 8.65 -11.90
N ASP A 171 -36.63 9.08 -13.14
CA ASP A 171 -37.65 9.18 -14.19
C ASP A 171 -38.28 7.83 -14.58
N ASP A 172 -37.58 6.72 -14.30
CA ASP A 172 -38.06 5.35 -14.51
C ASP A 172 -38.91 4.82 -13.32
N ASN A 173 -39.17 5.65 -12.32
CA ASN A 173 -39.84 5.30 -11.06
C ASN A 173 -39.10 4.21 -10.26
N LEU A 174 -37.76 4.25 -10.30
CA LEU A 174 -36.88 3.41 -9.50
C LEU A 174 -36.10 4.27 -8.51
N ALA A 175 -35.90 3.78 -7.29
CA ALA A 175 -35.12 4.43 -6.26
C ALA A 175 -33.98 3.52 -5.81
N PHE A 176 -32.77 4.07 -5.69
CA PHE A 176 -31.66 3.36 -5.07
C PHE A 176 -32.03 3.01 -3.62
N CYS A 177 -31.69 1.79 -3.21
CA CYS A 177 -31.87 1.32 -1.84
C CYS A 177 -30.65 0.55 -1.34
N ARG A 178 -30.38 0.65 -0.04
CA ARG A 178 -29.34 -0.11 0.65
C ARG A 178 -29.90 -0.76 1.91
N GLU A 179 -29.84 -2.09 1.99
CA GLU A 179 -30.25 -2.83 3.18
C GLU A 179 -29.10 -2.92 4.20
N SER A 180 -27.88 -3.17 3.71
CA SER A 180 -26.60 -3.15 4.46
C SER A 180 -25.42 -2.91 3.52
N TYR A 181 -24.18 -2.88 4.03
CA TYR A 181 -22.97 -2.43 3.31
C TYR A 181 -22.77 -3.04 1.91
N ASN A 182 -23.15 -4.31 1.70
CA ASN A 182 -23.00 -5.04 0.42
C ASN A 182 -24.34 -5.50 -0.19
N HIS A 183 -25.46 -4.92 0.25
CA HIS A 183 -26.79 -5.30 -0.24
C HIS A 183 -27.48 -4.06 -0.80
N GLU A 184 -27.01 -3.65 -1.97
CA GLU A 184 -27.52 -2.50 -2.72
C GLU A 184 -28.42 -2.93 -3.89
N GLY A 185 -29.30 -2.03 -4.31
CA GLY A 185 -30.25 -2.31 -5.35
C GLY A 185 -31.12 -1.11 -5.74
N TYR A 186 -32.12 -1.40 -6.56
CA TYR A 186 -33.17 -0.44 -6.94
C TYR A 186 -34.54 -1.04 -6.64
N ILE A 187 -35.40 -0.26 -6.00
CA ILE A 187 -36.80 -0.61 -5.74
C ILE A 187 -37.75 0.21 -6.61
N ASP A 188 -38.88 -0.41 -6.97
CA ASP A 188 -39.98 0.29 -7.63
C ASP A 188 -40.90 1.03 -6.63
N THR A 189 -41.92 1.72 -7.16
CA THR A 189 -42.91 2.46 -6.37
C THR A 189 -43.80 1.57 -5.47
N HIS A 190 -43.80 0.26 -5.67
CA HIS A 190 -44.52 -0.70 -4.83
C HIS A 190 -43.63 -1.28 -3.73
N GLY A 191 -42.35 -0.90 -3.68
CA GLY A 191 -41.36 -1.44 -2.75
C GLY A 191 -40.81 -2.81 -3.16
N VAL A 192 -40.95 -3.18 -4.44
CA VAL A 192 -40.39 -4.41 -5.00
C VAL A 192 -38.97 -4.14 -5.49
N LEU A 193 -38.00 -4.96 -5.05
CA LEU A 193 -36.63 -4.93 -5.57
C LEU A 193 -36.61 -5.34 -7.05
N VAL A 194 -36.15 -4.43 -7.89
CA VAL A 194 -35.97 -4.58 -9.35
C VAL A 194 -34.52 -4.99 -9.67
N ILE A 195 -33.55 -4.34 -9.03
CA ILE A 195 -32.14 -4.75 -9.01
C ILE A 195 -31.81 -5.11 -7.56
N ARG A 196 -31.11 -6.23 -7.32
CA ARG A 196 -30.90 -6.80 -5.97
C ARG A 196 -29.50 -7.35 -5.78
N ASP A 197 -29.08 -7.39 -4.52
CA ASP A 197 -27.88 -8.07 -4.03
C ASP A 197 -26.61 -7.69 -4.81
N MET A 198 -26.49 -6.39 -5.13
CA MET A 198 -25.33 -5.85 -5.81
C MET A 198 -24.30 -5.35 -4.80
N ASP A 199 -23.03 -5.61 -5.09
CA ASP A 199 -21.90 -5.00 -4.40
C ASP A 199 -21.58 -3.65 -5.05
N ARG A 200 -21.65 -2.56 -4.27
CA ARG A 200 -21.30 -1.18 -4.69
C ARG A 200 -21.91 -0.76 -6.05
N LEU A 201 -23.22 -0.69 -6.12
CA LEU A 201 -24.01 -0.21 -7.25
C LEU A 201 -24.08 1.33 -7.28
N SER A 202 -24.09 1.92 -8.48
CA SER A 202 -24.27 3.36 -8.66
C SER A 202 -25.59 3.82 -8.01
N GLN A 203 -25.50 4.83 -7.15
CA GLN A 203 -26.66 5.44 -6.49
C GLN A 203 -27.55 6.25 -7.44
N THR A 204 -27.04 6.52 -8.64
CA THR A 204 -27.75 7.13 -9.76
C THR A 204 -27.98 6.10 -10.86
N MET A 205 -29.19 6.13 -11.42
CA MET A 205 -29.58 5.33 -12.58
C MET A 205 -30.15 6.28 -13.63
N GLN A 206 -29.50 6.30 -14.78
CA GLN A 206 -29.82 7.16 -15.92
C GLN A 206 -30.25 6.27 -17.08
N CYS A 207 -31.25 6.69 -17.84
CA CYS A 207 -31.79 5.95 -19.00
C CYS A 207 -32.03 4.44 -18.74
N GLY A 208 -32.49 4.08 -17.54
CA GLY A 208 -32.70 2.68 -17.16
C GLY A 208 -31.43 1.86 -16.89
N ILE A 209 -30.26 2.49 -16.72
CA ILE A 209 -28.96 1.84 -16.53
C ILE A 209 -28.27 2.33 -15.25
N ALA A 210 -27.83 1.38 -14.43
CA ALA A 210 -26.93 1.56 -13.30
C ALA A 210 -25.60 0.84 -13.57
N ILE A 211 -24.54 1.16 -12.85
CA ILE A 211 -23.22 0.53 -13.03
C ILE A 211 -22.73 0.02 -11.68
N ASP A 212 -22.25 -1.22 -11.62
CA ASP A 212 -21.67 -1.81 -10.40
C ASP A 212 -20.16 -1.52 -10.25
N SER A 213 -19.55 -2.02 -9.17
CA SER A 213 -18.11 -1.87 -8.91
C SER A 213 -17.22 -2.46 -10.02
N HIS A 214 -17.69 -3.52 -10.67
CA HIS A 214 -17.01 -4.18 -11.78
C HIS A 214 -17.28 -3.52 -13.14
N ARG A 215 -17.86 -2.32 -13.15
CA ARG A 215 -18.25 -1.56 -14.35
C ARG A 215 -19.26 -2.28 -15.25
N THR A 216 -20.01 -3.23 -14.69
CA THR A 216 -21.10 -3.91 -15.39
C THR A 216 -22.31 -2.99 -15.46
N CYS A 217 -22.81 -2.76 -16.67
CA CYS A 217 -24.04 -2.01 -16.88
C CYS A 217 -25.26 -2.88 -16.55
N MET A 218 -26.09 -2.44 -15.62
CA MET A 218 -27.25 -3.16 -15.10
C MET A 218 -28.54 -2.43 -15.42
N THR A 219 -29.52 -3.16 -15.95
CA THR A 219 -30.89 -2.68 -16.21
C THR A 219 -31.87 -3.41 -15.29
N ALA A 220 -33.14 -2.98 -15.31
CA ALA A 220 -34.23 -3.70 -14.66
C ALA A 220 -34.42 -5.14 -15.19
N GLN A 221 -33.89 -5.45 -16.38
CA GLN A 221 -33.98 -6.78 -17.00
C GLN A 221 -32.73 -7.65 -16.75
N GLY A 222 -31.70 -7.10 -16.09
CA GLY A 222 -30.40 -7.74 -15.87
C GLY A 222 -29.25 -6.98 -16.53
N ALA A 223 -28.08 -7.63 -16.63
CA ALA A 223 -26.89 -7.04 -17.25
C ALA A 223 -27.16 -6.65 -18.71
N LEU A 224 -26.79 -5.42 -19.08
CA LEU A 224 -26.82 -4.92 -20.44
C LEU A 224 -25.66 -5.54 -21.21
N VAL A 225 -25.96 -6.23 -22.31
CA VAL A 225 -24.97 -6.85 -23.18
C VAL A 225 -24.73 -5.96 -24.39
N PHE A 226 -23.47 -5.62 -24.64
CA PHE A 226 -23.07 -4.83 -25.80
C PHE A 226 -22.77 -5.70 -27.03
N ASP A 227 -22.95 -5.16 -28.23
CA ASP A 227 -22.56 -5.78 -29.50
C ASP A 227 -21.03 -5.78 -29.76
N ALA A 228 -20.26 -5.24 -28.82
CA ALA A 228 -18.81 -5.26 -28.77
C ALA A 228 -18.29 -5.66 -27.37
N SER A 229 -17.07 -6.21 -27.30
CA SER A 229 -16.44 -6.59 -26.04
C SER A 229 -15.76 -5.38 -25.38
N LEU A 230 -16.40 -4.84 -24.35
CA LEU A 230 -15.89 -3.73 -23.55
C LEU A 230 -15.10 -4.27 -22.35
N ASP A 231 -14.00 -3.61 -22.00
CA ASP A 231 -13.29 -3.79 -20.73
C ASP A 231 -13.55 -2.63 -19.76
N TRP A 232 -14.08 -1.50 -20.25
CA TRP A 232 -14.45 -0.36 -19.43
C TRP A 232 -15.59 0.46 -20.05
N CYS A 233 -16.49 0.98 -19.20
CA CYS A 233 -17.58 1.86 -19.58
C CYS A 233 -17.83 2.91 -18.49
N ASP A 234 -18.01 4.17 -18.89
CA ASP A 234 -18.34 5.26 -17.98
C ASP A 234 -19.85 5.28 -17.63
N GLN A 235 -20.24 6.19 -16.74
CA GLN A 235 -21.66 6.42 -16.42
C GLN A 235 -22.46 6.89 -17.64
N PHE A 236 -23.63 6.30 -17.81
CA PHE A 236 -24.60 6.74 -18.80
C PHE A 236 -25.17 8.11 -18.42
N ASN A 237 -25.26 8.99 -19.42
CA ASN A 237 -25.95 10.26 -19.26
C ASN A 237 -27.45 10.16 -19.57
N ALA A 238 -28.18 11.24 -19.33
CA ALA A 238 -29.61 11.34 -19.61
C ALA A 238 -29.97 11.16 -21.10
N ASP A 239 -29.00 11.35 -22.02
CA ASP A 239 -29.17 11.19 -23.46
C ASP A 239 -29.00 9.73 -23.94
N GLY A 240 -28.67 8.81 -23.03
CA GLY A 240 -28.63 7.37 -23.30
C GLY A 240 -27.31 6.87 -23.88
N PHE A 241 -26.18 7.49 -23.56
CA PHE A 241 -24.86 7.00 -23.98
C PHE A 241 -23.77 7.26 -22.94
N ALA A 242 -22.65 6.55 -23.09
CA ALA A 242 -21.45 6.66 -22.25
C ALA A 242 -20.17 6.52 -23.11
N VAL A 243 -19.05 7.01 -22.59
CA VAL A 243 -17.73 6.70 -23.16
C VAL A 243 -17.36 5.28 -22.76
N ALA A 244 -16.78 4.51 -23.68
CA ALA A 244 -16.36 3.15 -23.41
C ALA A 244 -15.04 2.80 -24.12
N HIS A 245 -14.38 1.78 -23.58
CA HIS A 245 -13.13 1.23 -24.08
C HIS A 245 -13.31 -0.24 -24.49
N LEU A 246 -12.60 -0.66 -25.55
CA LEU A 246 -12.63 -2.01 -26.09
C LEU A 246 -11.50 -2.86 -25.50
N ARG A 247 -11.85 -4.10 -25.09
CA ARG A 247 -10.89 -5.08 -24.56
C ARG A 247 -9.80 -5.50 -25.56
N SER A 248 -10.11 -5.48 -26.85
CA SER A 248 -9.17 -5.83 -27.91
C SER A 248 -9.52 -5.04 -29.17
N ALA A 249 -8.76 -3.97 -29.42
CA ALA A 249 -8.94 -3.13 -30.58
C ALA A 249 -8.47 -3.86 -31.85
N THR A 250 -9.36 -4.64 -32.47
CA THR A 250 -9.20 -5.07 -33.88
C THR A 250 -9.54 -3.94 -34.86
N GLN A 251 -10.20 -2.88 -34.37
CA GLN A 251 -10.55 -1.66 -35.09
C GLN A 251 -9.54 -0.54 -34.83
N ALA A 252 -9.58 0.51 -35.64
CA ALA A 252 -8.57 1.59 -35.65
C ALA A 252 -8.50 2.45 -34.37
N SER A 253 -9.51 2.39 -33.50
CA SER A 253 -9.52 3.08 -32.20
C SER A 253 -10.04 2.16 -31.10
N ALA A 254 -9.40 2.21 -29.93
CA ALA A 254 -9.81 1.46 -28.73
C ALA A 254 -10.97 2.14 -27.98
N TRP A 255 -11.21 3.43 -28.24
CA TRP A 255 -12.25 4.22 -27.59
C TRP A 255 -13.48 4.42 -28.48
N GLY A 256 -14.65 4.52 -27.85
CA GLY A 256 -15.92 4.75 -28.53
C GLY A 256 -17.04 5.20 -27.62
N ILE A 257 -18.25 5.15 -28.17
CA ILE A 257 -19.51 5.50 -27.52
C ILE A 257 -20.37 4.25 -27.35
N ALA A 258 -20.64 3.88 -26.11
CA ALA A 258 -21.61 2.85 -25.74
C ALA A 258 -23.01 3.48 -25.61
N ARG A 259 -24.05 2.80 -26.10
CA ARG A 259 -25.43 3.30 -26.08
C ARG A 259 -26.34 2.43 -25.23
N SER A 260 -27.41 3.04 -24.75
CA SER A 260 -28.36 2.40 -23.83
C SER A 260 -29.15 1.26 -24.48
N ASP A 261 -29.09 1.12 -25.81
CA ASP A 261 -29.66 0.01 -26.57
C ASP A 261 -28.70 -1.19 -26.73
N GLY A 262 -27.52 -1.13 -26.11
CA GLY A 262 -26.49 -2.17 -26.20
C GLY A 262 -25.63 -2.10 -27.46
N THR A 263 -25.67 -1.02 -28.23
CA THR A 263 -24.76 -0.83 -29.37
C THR A 263 -23.51 -0.02 -29.00
N PHE A 264 -22.39 -0.31 -29.64
CA PHE A 264 -21.13 0.42 -29.51
C PHE A 264 -20.69 1.03 -30.85
N VAL A 265 -20.23 2.28 -30.81
CA VAL A 265 -19.70 2.99 -31.98
C VAL A 265 -18.27 3.47 -31.71
N ALA A 266 -17.29 2.91 -32.42
CA ALA A 266 -15.90 3.32 -32.31
C ALA A 266 -15.69 4.78 -32.78
N THR A 267 -14.76 5.47 -32.14
CA THR A 267 -14.35 6.81 -32.57
C THR A 267 -13.60 6.78 -33.92
N PRO A 268 -13.59 7.91 -34.68
CA PRO A 268 -12.76 8.03 -35.88
C PRO A 268 -11.28 7.79 -35.58
N ALA A 269 -10.52 7.25 -36.54
CA ALA A 269 -9.12 6.81 -36.33
C ALA A 269 -8.15 7.92 -35.89
N ASP A 270 -8.44 9.19 -36.16
CA ASP A 270 -7.61 10.31 -35.70
C ASP A 270 -7.98 10.82 -34.31
N VAL A 271 -9.08 10.31 -33.73
CA VAL A 271 -9.51 10.56 -32.35
C VAL A 271 -8.90 9.49 -31.46
N ILE A 272 -8.10 9.92 -30.49
CA ILE A 272 -7.15 9.04 -29.79
C ILE A 272 -7.68 8.60 -28.42
N GLU A 273 -8.06 9.53 -27.55
CA GLU A 273 -8.52 9.23 -26.19
C GLU A 273 -9.44 10.35 -25.66
N PRO A 274 -10.32 10.06 -24.68
CA PRO A 274 -11.14 11.08 -24.03
C PRO A 274 -10.29 12.05 -23.20
N ILE A 275 -10.78 13.27 -23.00
CA ILE A 275 -10.11 14.26 -22.13
C ILE A 275 -10.39 13.94 -20.66
N LYS A 276 -9.33 13.95 -19.84
CA LYS A 276 -9.36 13.84 -18.38
C LYS A 276 -9.30 15.22 -17.71
N VAL A 277 -10.00 15.41 -16.59
CA VAL A 277 -9.82 16.56 -15.68
C VAL A 277 -8.87 16.18 -14.52
N GLN A 278 -8.05 17.13 -14.05
CA GLN A 278 -7.07 16.91 -12.96
C GLN A 278 -7.69 16.11 -11.79
N HIS A 279 -7.03 15.01 -11.42
CA HIS A 279 -7.39 14.10 -10.32
C HIS A 279 -8.81 13.50 -10.38
N ALA A 280 -9.18 13.03 -11.59
CA ALA A 280 -10.13 11.95 -11.86
C ALA A 280 -11.46 12.38 -12.53
N HIS A 281 -11.92 11.49 -13.41
CA HIS A 281 -13.03 11.56 -14.39
C HIS A 281 -12.66 12.04 -15.80
N VAL A 282 -13.15 11.26 -16.78
CA VAL A 282 -13.40 11.73 -18.14
C VAL A 282 -14.35 12.91 -18.05
N VAL A 283 -14.13 13.94 -18.86
CA VAL A 283 -15.01 15.11 -18.89
C VAL A 283 -16.43 14.64 -19.20
N PRO A 284 -17.42 14.88 -18.29
CA PRO A 284 -18.79 14.43 -18.52
C PRO A 284 -19.40 15.19 -19.71
N SER A 285 -20.38 14.56 -20.35
CA SER A 285 -21.14 15.21 -21.43
C SER A 285 -21.89 16.43 -20.93
N GLU A 286 -21.97 17.48 -21.76
CA GLU A 286 -22.77 18.66 -21.43
C GLU A 286 -24.27 18.36 -21.44
N ALA A 287 -24.98 18.77 -20.38
CA ALA A 287 -26.38 18.41 -20.11
C ALA A 287 -27.43 18.85 -21.17
N ASN A 288 -27.03 19.54 -22.25
CA ASN A 288 -27.92 20.03 -23.31
C ASN A 288 -27.33 19.90 -24.73
N THR A 289 -26.15 19.32 -24.84
CA THR A 289 -25.35 19.20 -26.06
C THR A 289 -24.67 17.85 -25.89
N PRO A 290 -25.28 16.73 -26.33
CA PRO A 290 -24.81 15.36 -26.08
C PRO A 290 -23.46 15.11 -26.77
N LEU A 291 -22.43 15.77 -26.26
CA LEU A 291 -21.11 15.93 -26.84
C LEU A 291 -20.07 15.58 -25.79
N VAL A 292 -19.06 14.83 -26.20
CA VAL A 292 -17.95 14.42 -25.34
C VAL A 292 -16.64 14.88 -25.94
N ALA A 293 -15.73 15.33 -25.08
CA ALA A 293 -14.44 15.85 -25.49
C ALA A 293 -13.37 14.76 -25.59
N PHE A 294 -12.68 14.72 -26.72
CA PHE A 294 -11.56 13.82 -26.98
C PHE A 294 -10.33 14.58 -27.48
N LEU A 295 -9.16 14.03 -27.22
CA LEU A 295 -7.91 14.41 -27.87
C LEU A 295 -7.81 13.74 -29.24
N ALA A 296 -7.40 14.50 -30.24
CA ALA A 296 -7.24 14.01 -31.60
C ALA A 296 -5.91 14.47 -32.23
N SER A 297 -5.38 13.64 -33.12
CA SER A 297 -4.22 13.95 -33.95
C SER A 297 -4.59 15.00 -35.00
N ASP A 298 -3.75 16.03 -35.16
CA ASP A 298 -3.93 17.00 -36.25
C ASP A 298 -3.41 16.43 -37.57
N THR A 299 -4.34 15.87 -38.35
CA THR A 299 -4.10 15.26 -39.67
C THR A 299 -3.61 16.24 -40.73
N ARG A 300 -3.66 17.55 -40.47
CA ARG A 300 -3.17 18.59 -41.39
C ARG A 300 -1.65 18.77 -41.32
N VAL A 301 -1.02 18.25 -40.26
CA VAL A 301 0.43 18.37 -40.05
C VAL A 301 1.07 16.99 -40.07
N ALA A 302 1.57 16.57 -41.24
CA ALA A 302 2.34 15.34 -41.39
C ALA A 302 3.63 15.38 -40.55
N ARG A 303 4.03 14.25 -39.97
CA ARG A 303 5.30 14.09 -39.26
C ARG A 303 6.24 13.09 -39.93
N PRO A 304 7.57 13.30 -39.84
CA PRO A 304 8.56 12.34 -40.34
C PRO A 304 8.66 11.04 -39.53
N ASP A 305 8.27 11.06 -38.25
CA ASP A 305 8.47 9.99 -37.27
C ASP A 305 7.27 9.04 -37.10
N GLY A 306 6.14 9.33 -37.76
CA GLY A 306 4.93 8.50 -37.71
C GLY A 306 4.20 8.48 -36.36
N ALA A 307 4.69 9.17 -35.33
CA ALA A 307 4.14 9.13 -33.98
C ALA A 307 2.97 10.12 -33.80
N PRO A 308 1.84 9.71 -33.20
CA PRO A 308 0.75 10.61 -32.86
C PRO A 308 1.18 11.57 -31.72
N ARG A 309 0.93 12.87 -31.88
CA ARG A 309 0.84 13.81 -30.75
C ARG A 309 -0.51 14.48 -30.83
N ALA A 310 -1.24 14.55 -29.72
CA ALA A 310 -2.46 15.35 -29.61
C ALA A 310 -2.15 16.78 -30.06
N ARG A 311 -2.92 17.26 -31.03
CA ARG A 311 -2.76 18.63 -31.56
C ARG A 311 -4.09 19.34 -31.76
N SER A 312 -5.20 18.63 -31.55
CA SER A 312 -6.55 19.16 -31.57
C SER A 312 -7.42 18.54 -30.48
N ILE A 313 -8.47 19.26 -30.10
CA ILE A 313 -9.55 18.77 -29.24
C ILE A 313 -10.79 18.61 -30.12
N VAL A 314 -11.50 17.51 -30.01
CA VAL A 314 -12.77 17.28 -30.73
C VAL A 314 -13.91 17.12 -29.74
N LEU A 315 -15.09 17.58 -30.14
CA LEU A 315 -16.35 17.26 -29.49
C LEU A 315 -17.12 16.30 -30.40
N ILE A 316 -17.39 15.09 -29.93
CA ILE A 316 -18.12 14.07 -30.68
C ILE A 316 -19.51 13.83 -30.11
N ASP A 317 -20.49 13.53 -30.96
CA ASP A 317 -21.86 13.22 -30.55
C ASP A 317 -22.06 11.74 -30.16
N ARG A 318 -23.31 11.37 -29.81
CA ARG A 318 -23.72 9.98 -29.52
C ARG A 318 -23.49 8.97 -30.66
N ASP A 319 -23.26 9.47 -31.87
CA ASP A 319 -22.93 8.70 -33.07
C ASP A 319 -21.43 8.71 -33.38
N ALA A 320 -20.60 9.15 -32.42
CA ALA A 320 -19.16 9.35 -32.56
C ALA A 320 -18.79 10.28 -33.73
N ARG A 321 -19.72 11.14 -34.17
CA ARG A 321 -19.47 12.12 -35.23
C ARG A 321 -18.89 13.38 -34.62
N ILE A 322 -17.85 13.92 -35.24
CA ILE A 322 -17.23 15.16 -34.82
C ILE A 322 -18.20 16.32 -35.09
N ALA A 323 -18.75 16.89 -34.03
CA ALA A 323 -19.58 18.08 -34.09
C ALA A 323 -18.72 19.34 -34.20
N TYR A 324 -17.64 19.38 -33.42
CA TYR A 324 -16.70 20.50 -33.40
C TYR A 324 -15.27 20.02 -33.28
N ARG A 325 -14.35 20.79 -33.86
CA ARG A 325 -12.93 20.58 -33.71
C ARG A 325 -12.22 21.88 -33.40
N TRP A 326 -11.37 21.82 -32.40
CA TRP A 326 -10.55 22.92 -31.95
C TRP A 326 -9.08 22.66 -32.27
N TYR A 327 -8.44 23.66 -32.87
CA TYR A 327 -7.02 23.62 -33.22
C TYR A 327 -6.25 24.76 -32.55
N SER A 328 -4.96 24.51 -32.35
CA SER A 328 -3.97 25.53 -32.02
C SER A 328 -3.28 25.98 -33.31
N GLU A 329 -3.70 27.12 -33.86
CA GLU A 329 -3.22 27.65 -35.14
C GLU A 329 -2.01 28.58 -34.95
N PRO A 330 -0.94 28.45 -35.76
CA PRO A 330 0.21 29.35 -35.68
C PRO A 330 -0.12 30.76 -36.21
N CYS A 331 0.52 31.76 -35.62
CA CYS A 331 0.52 33.14 -36.11
C CYS A 331 1.84 33.85 -35.76
N PRO A 332 2.13 35.05 -36.31
CA PRO A 332 3.37 35.77 -36.00
C PRO A 332 3.58 36.08 -34.51
N GLU A 333 2.50 36.22 -33.75
CA GLU A 333 2.49 36.61 -32.32
C GLU A 333 2.43 35.40 -31.36
N GLY A 334 2.51 34.16 -31.88
CA GLY A 334 2.39 32.93 -31.10
C GLY A 334 1.42 31.94 -31.73
N LYS A 335 0.53 31.33 -30.95
CA LYS A 335 -0.56 30.49 -31.45
C LYS A 335 -1.90 31.03 -31.00
N TYR A 336 -2.96 30.80 -31.75
CA TYR A 336 -4.32 31.15 -31.33
C TYR A 336 -5.24 29.94 -31.39
N PRO A 337 -6.27 29.89 -30.54
CA PRO A 337 -7.28 28.85 -30.57
C PRO A 337 -8.28 29.11 -31.69
N ALA A 338 -8.62 28.09 -32.47
CA ALA A 338 -9.59 28.17 -33.56
C ALA A 338 -10.60 27.01 -33.48
N LEU A 339 -11.89 27.35 -33.49
CA LEU A 339 -12.99 26.39 -33.46
C LEU A 339 -13.60 26.25 -34.86
N TYR A 340 -13.72 25.01 -35.30
CA TYR A 340 -14.33 24.62 -36.57
C TYR A 340 -15.53 23.71 -36.30
N ASP A 341 -16.50 23.73 -37.20
CA ASP A 341 -17.57 22.72 -37.20
C ASP A 341 -17.09 21.37 -37.77
N GLY A 342 -17.94 20.36 -37.72
CA GLY A 342 -17.68 19.02 -38.27
C GLY A 342 -17.44 18.97 -39.78
N ALA A 343 -17.80 20.02 -40.53
CA ALA A 343 -17.52 20.16 -41.96
C ALA A 343 -16.19 20.89 -42.24
N GLY A 344 -15.50 21.38 -41.21
CA GLY A 344 -14.24 22.11 -41.31
C GLY A 344 -14.41 23.61 -41.58
N GLN A 345 -15.60 24.19 -41.38
CA GLN A 345 -15.81 25.63 -41.48
C GLN A 345 -15.40 26.31 -40.17
N LEU A 346 -14.60 27.38 -40.25
CA LEU A 346 -14.20 28.18 -39.10
C LEU A 346 -15.42 28.90 -38.50
N LEU A 347 -15.71 28.61 -37.23
CA LEU A 347 -16.80 29.23 -36.47
C LEU A 347 -16.31 30.36 -35.57
N TRP A 348 -15.14 30.17 -34.96
CA TRP A 348 -14.61 31.12 -33.99
C TRP A 348 -13.09 31.10 -33.95
N LYS A 349 -12.51 32.26 -33.67
CA LYS A 349 -11.06 32.47 -33.52
C LYS A 349 -10.81 33.30 -32.26
N GLY A 350 -9.92 32.82 -31.40
CA GLY A 350 -9.48 33.56 -30.21
C GLY A 350 -8.23 34.41 -30.45
N ALA A 351 -7.77 35.06 -29.38
CA ALA A 351 -6.58 35.89 -29.39
C ALA A 351 -5.29 35.04 -29.44
N PRO A 352 -4.22 35.55 -30.07
CA PRO A 352 -2.88 34.98 -29.99
C PRO A 352 -2.36 34.87 -28.56
N ASN A 353 -1.66 33.77 -28.28
CA ASN A 353 -1.01 33.48 -27.02
C ASN A 353 0.28 32.68 -27.28
N ALA A 354 1.39 33.10 -26.68
CA ALA A 354 2.68 32.45 -26.82
C ALA A 354 2.76 31.08 -26.11
N VAL A 355 1.90 30.82 -25.11
CA VAL A 355 1.96 29.64 -24.21
C VAL A 355 0.78 28.68 -24.43
N LEU A 356 0.23 28.63 -25.64
CA LEU A 356 -0.89 27.72 -25.94
C LEU A 356 -0.39 26.28 -26.22
N HIS A 357 -0.66 25.37 -25.29
CA HIS A 357 -0.33 23.95 -25.37
C HIS A 357 -1.59 23.08 -25.31
N ALA A 358 -1.63 22.02 -26.11
CA ALA A 358 -2.68 21.00 -26.01
C ALA A 358 -2.38 20.05 -24.82
N PRO A 359 -3.41 19.44 -24.20
CA PRO A 359 -3.21 18.42 -23.18
C PRO A 359 -2.36 17.26 -23.69
N MET A 360 -1.57 16.66 -22.79
CA MET A 360 -0.80 15.45 -23.07
C MET A 360 -1.71 14.22 -23.02
N PHE A 361 -1.31 13.15 -23.69
CA PHE A 361 -2.00 11.87 -23.59
C PHE A 361 -1.79 11.24 -22.22
N PHE A 362 -2.85 10.70 -21.64
CA PHE A 362 -2.84 9.95 -20.40
C PHE A 362 -2.94 8.44 -20.65
N PHE A 363 -3.97 8.00 -21.37
CA PHE A 363 -4.22 6.57 -21.62
C PHE A 363 -3.22 6.03 -22.65
N SER A 364 -3.11 6.70 -23.80
CA SER A 364 -2.24 6.32 -24.92
C SER A 364 -0.82 6.89 -24.81
N ALA A 365 -0.21 6.91 -23.62
CA ALA A 365 1.15 7.39 -23.45
C ALA A 365 2.16 6.57 -24.29
N SER A 366 3.12 7.25 -24.91
CA SER A 366 4.16 6.60 -25.71
C SER A 366 5.24 5.95 -24.83
N ALA A 367 5.90 4.91 -25.35
CA ALA A 367 7.09 4.33 -24.75
C ALA A 367 8.11 5.39 -24.29
N ASP A 368 8.43 6.34 -25.17
CA ASP A 368 9.45 7.36 -24.91
C ASP A 368 9.06 8.35 -23.80
N SER A 369 7.75 8.56 -23.56
CA SER A 369 7.28 9.42 -22.48
C SER A 369 7.39 8.79 -21.09
N LEU A 370 7.66 7.49 -21.02
CA LEU A 370 7.84 6.74 -19.78
C LEU A 370 9.32 6.41 -19.51
N LEU A 371 10.23 6.84 -20.40
CA LEU A 371 11.66 6.70 -20.17
C LEU A 371 12.11 7.68 -19.08
N THR A 372 12.90 7.17 -18.15
CA THR A 372 13.54 7.96 -17.10
C THR A 372 15.03 8.07 -17.42
N GLU A 373 15.62 9.23 -17.17
CA GLU A 373 17.04 9.58 -17.41
C GLU A 373 17.51 9.58 -18.88
N LEU A 374 16.82 8.86 -19.76
CA LEU A 374 17.09 8.84 -21.20
C LEU A 374 16.24 9.89 -21.92
N GLY A 375 16.88 10.72 -22.74
CA GLY A 375 16.17 11.65 -23.63
C GLY A 375 15.44 10.93 -24.76
N LYS A 376 15.98 9.80 -25.23
CA LYS A 376 15.40 8.90 -26.24
C LYS A 376 15.88 7.47 -26.03
N PHE A 377 15.11 6.52 -26.54
CA PHE A 377 15.45 5.10 -26.52
C PHE A 377 16.83 4.77 -27.13
N ASP A 378 17.24 5.49 -28.18
CA ASP A 378 18.53 5.24 -28.85
C ASP A 378 19.75 5.53 -27.97
N ASP A 379 19.59 6.29 -26.89
CA ASP A 379 20.67 6.68 -25.97
C ASP A 379 21.02 5.57 -24.96
N LEU A 380 20.21 4.49 -24.88
CA LEU A 380 20.37 3.37 -23.95
C LEU A 380 21.78 2.75 -23.97
N THR A 381 22.34 2.56 -25.18
CA THR A 381 23.65 1.91 -25.33
C THR A 381 24.77 2.75 -24.71
N GLY A 382 24.69 4.08 -24.84
CA GLY A 382 25.69 4.98 -24.26
C GLY A 382 25.63 5.00 -22.73
N LEU A 383 24.42 4.93 -22.15
CA LEU A 383 24.25 4.79 -20.70
C LEU A 383 24.90 3.49 -20.20
N ALA A 384 24.59 2.35 -20.83
CA ALA A 384 25.16 1.06 -20.44
C ALA A 384 26.70 1.03 -20.47
N GLU A 385 27.32 1.62 -21.49
CA GLU A 385 28.79 1.74 -21.56
C GLU A 385 29.36 2.57 -20.41
N SER A 386 28.70 3.67 -20.06
CA SER A 386 29.14 4.53 -18.95
C SER A 386 29.05 3.83 -17.60
N MET A 387 28.03 3.00 -17.40
CA MET A 387 27.87 2.19 -16.18
C MET A 387 28.97 1.14 -16.03
N VAL A 388 29.27 0.41 -17.10
CA VAL A 388 30.37 -0.58 -17.11
C VAL A 388 31.69 0.09 -16.74
N GLN A 389 31.99 1.26 -17.31
CA GLN A 389 33.22 2.00 -17.00
C GLN A 389 33.26 2.47 -15.53
N ALA A 390 32.13 2.90 -14.99
CA ALA A 390 32.03 3.32 -13.59
C ALA A 390 32.23 2.15 -12.63
N ALA A 391 31.61 0.98 -12.89
CA ALA A 391 31.80 -0.22 -12.09
C ALA A 391 33.25 -0.74 -12.12
N GLU A 392 33.88 -0.78 -13.30
CA GLU A 392 35.30 -1.12 -13.43
C GLU A 392 36.20 -0.14 -12.65
N GLY A 393 35.90 1.16 -12.72
CA GLY A 393 36.63 2.19 -11.97
C GLY A 393 36.55 1.99 -10.45
N LYS A 394 35.35 1.71 -9.92
CA LYS A 394 35.14 1.39 -8.50
C LYS A 394 35.91 0.14 -8.07
N LEU A 395 35.93 -0.90 -8.90
CA LEU A 395 36.66 -2.15 -8.62
C LEU A 395 38.18 -1.93 -8.53
N HIS A 396 38.74 -1.03 -9.35
CA HIS A 396 40.16 -0.68 -9.28
C HIS A 396 40.51 0.22 -8.09
N ASP A 397 39.53 0.87 -7.47
CA ASP A 397 39.66 1.68 -6.26
C ASP A 397 39.15 0.94 -5.00
N ILE A 398 39.25 -0.39 -4.98
CA ILE A 398 38.74 -1.22 -3.87
C ILE A 398 39.36 -0.85 -2.52
N ASP A 399 40.63 -0.43 -2.50
CA ASP A 399 41.30 -0.01 -1.26
C ASP A 399 40.72 1.32 -0.72
N GLY A 400 40.30 2.23 -1.60
CA GLY A 400 39.57 3.44 -1.23
C GLY A 400 38.20 3.11 -0.64
N LEU A 401 37.46 2.18 -1.28
CA LEU A 401 36.16 1.72 -0.78
C LEU A 401 36.26 0.99 0.57
N LEU A 402 37.27 0.15 0.77
CA LEU A 402 37.52 -0.50 2.07
C LEU A 402 37.87 0.51 3.17
N GLN A 403 38.59 1.59 2.83
CA GLN A 403 38.88 2.67 3.77
C GLN A 403 37.61 3.47 4.12
N MET A 404 36.74 3.73 3.13
CA MET A 404 35.45 4.38 3.34
C MET A 404 34.56 3.54 4.27
N LEU A 405 34.41 2.26 3.95
CA LEU A 405 33.71 1.30 4.82
C LEU A 405 34.29 1.36 6.23
N ALA A 406 35.61 1.21 6.41
CA ALA A 406 36.26 1.26 7.72
C ALA A 406 36.10 2.59 8.49
N SER A 407 35.76 3.69 7.82
CA SER A 407 35.62 5.02 8.41
C SER A 407 34.19 5.37 8.85
N GLY A 408 33.19 4.58 8.44
CA GLY A 408 31.78 4.88 8.70
C GLY A 408 31.29 6.18 8.07
N GLU A 409 31.93 6.64 6.99
CA GLU A 409 31.47 7.80 6.23
C GLU A 409 30.16 7.45 5.49
N ASP A 410 29.11 8.21 5.80
CA ASP A 410 27.71 8.07 5.39
C ASP A 410 27.52 7.70 3.90
N GLU A 411 26.88 6.55 3.64
CA GLU A 411 26.62 5.95 2.31
C GLU A 411 25.80 6.86 1.38
N GLY A 412 25.10 7.86 1.94
CA GLY A 412 24.18 8.76 1.24
C GLY A 412 24.79 9.67 0.16
N THR A 413 26.10 9.63 -0.08
CA THR A 413 26.78 10.47 -1.08
C THR A 413 27.17 9.78 -2.38
N ILE A 414 27.00 8.45 -2.50
CA ILE A 414 27.39 7.68 -3.71
C ILE A 414 26.18 7.39 -4.62
N TYR A 415 24.94 7.61 -4.15
CA TYR A 415 23.74 7.60 -4.99
C TYR A 415 23.60 8.92 -5.76
N ASN A 416 24.16 8.98 -6.96
CA ASN A 416 23.65 9.90 -7.98
C ASN A 416 22.46 9.21 -8.67
N ASN A 417 21.25 9.40 -8.14
CA ASN A 417 20.08 9.88 -8.88
C ASN A 417 18.77 9.65 -8.08
N ASP A 418 18.18 10.77 -7.66
CA ASP A 418 16.81 10.99 -7.20
C ASP A 418 16.24 10.24 -5.96
N LYS A 419 15.52 11.02 -5.16
CA LYS A 419 15.02 10.77 -3.80
C LYS A 419 13.89 9.72 -3.67
N ASP A 420 13.67 8.91 -4.68
CA ASP A 420 12.55 7.96 -4.73
C ASP A 420 12.97 6.50 -4.47
N ASP A 421 14.27 6.23 -4.37
CA ASP A 421 14.82 4.87 -4.19
C ASP A 421 15.35 4.69 -2.76
N PHE A 422 14.46 4.81 -1.77
CA PHE A 422 14.72 4.29 -0.42
C PHE A 422 14.73 2.75 -0.51
N GLU A 423 15.86 2.16 -0.92
CA GLU A 423 16.20 0.84 -0.40
C GLU A 423 16.46 1.05 1.08
N GLU A 424 15.62 0.48 1.95
CA GLU A 424 15.87 0.46 3.39
C GLU A 424 17.31 -0.01 3.63
N TYR A 425 18.02 0.72 4.49
CA TYR A 425 19.35 0.34 4.94
C TYR A 425 19.20 -1.02 5.63
N ASP A 426 19.64 -2.08 4.97
CA ASP A 426 19.57 -3.44 5.49
C ASP A 426 20.83 -3.70 6.32
N ASP A 427 20.71 -3.48 7.63
CA ASP A 427 21.76 -3.69 8.63
C ASP A 427 22.19 -5.17 8.77
N SER A 428 21.48 -6.10 8.11
CA SER A 428 21.81 -7.53 8.13
C SER A 428 22.92 -7.91 7.14
N LEU A 429 23.31 -7.01 6.24
CA LEU A 429 24.29 -7.32 5.20
C LEU A 429 25.70 -7.47 5.76
N SER A 430 26.36 -8.57 5.38
CA SER A 430 27.77 -8.79 5.63
C SER A 430 28.64 -7.72 4.94
N ASN A 431 29.87 -7.52 5.43
CA ASN A 431 30.82 -6.55 4.85
C ASN A 431 31.16 -6.85 3.38
N GLU A 432 31.02 -8.11 2.97
CA GLU A 432 31.18 -8.52 1.58
C GLU A 432 29.98 -8.08 0.72
N GLU A 433 28.76 -8.16 1.25
CA GLU A 433 27.53 -7.70 0.59
C GLU A 433 27.43 -6.18 0.52
N GLN A 434 27.82 -5.46 1.57
CA GLN A 434 27.93 -4.00 1.56
C GLN A 434 28.95 -3.52 0.52
N LEU A 435 30.14 -4.14 0.48
CA LEU A 435 31.15 -3.83 -0.53
C LEU A 435 30.65 -4.15 -1.95
N ALA A 436 29.94 -5.26 -2.14
CA ALA A 436 29.34 -5.60 -3.41
C ALA A 436 28.28 -4.58 -3.85
N LYS A 437 27.45 -4.07 -2.93
CA LYS A 437 26.51 -2.97 -3.19
C LYS A 437 27.24 -1.69 -3.61
N LEU A 438 28.33 -1.32 -2.95
CA LEU A 438 29.13 -0.14 -3.32
C LEU A 438 29.76 -0.24 -4.71
N LEU A 439 30.24 -1.43 -5.08
CA LEU A 439 30.83 -1.72 -6.39
C LEU A 439 29.80 -1.69 -7.53
N ARG A 440 28.52 -1.94 -7.24
CA ARG A 440 27.43 -1.93 -8.23
C ARG A 440 27.17 -0.53 -8.79
N THR A 441 26.70 -0.47 -10.04
CA THR A 441 26.09 0.71 -10.64
C THR A 441 24.68 0.35 -11.10
N ARG A 442 23.69 1.20 -10.82
CA ARG A 442 22.27 0.90 -11.08
C ARG A 442 21.54 2.13 -11.60
N HIS A 443 20.67 1.94 -12.59
CA HIS A 443 19.88 3.02 -13.21
C HIS A 443 18.47 2.54 -13.59
N ARG A 444 17.46 3.38 -13.31
CA ARG A 444 16.07 3.15 -13.77
C ARG A 444 15.87 3.81 -15.13
N ILE A 445 15.52 3.02 -16.15
CA ILE A 445 15.36 3.51 -17.53
C ILE A 445 13.89 3.63 -17.97
N PHE A 446 12.96 3.01 -17.25
CA PHE A 446 11.52 3.10 -17.50
C PHE A 446 10.76 3.19 -16.19
N ARG A 447 9.74 4.05 -16.13
CA ARG A 447 8.81 4.15 -15.00
C ARG A 447 7.39 4.39 -15.49
N SER A 448 6.46 3.58 -15.00
CA SER A 448 5.02 3.84 -15.03
C SER A 448 4.45 3.67 -13.63
N TYR A 449 3.64 4.62 -13.19
CA TYR A 449 2.97 4.60 -11.90
C TYR A 449 1.49 4.96 -12.08
N LEU A 450 0.61 4.18 -11.46
CA LEU A 450 -0.83 4.41 -11.34
C LEU A 450 -1.15 4.41 -9.85
N ASP A 451 -1.78 5.48 -9.36
CA ASP A 451 -2.28 5.52 -7.98
C ASP A 451 -3.54 4.65 -7.80
N GLU A 452 -3.93 4.40 -6.55
CA GLU A 452 -5.12 3.62 -6.18
C GLU A 452 -6.38 4.09 -6.93
N ASP A 453 -6.58 5.40 -7.01
CA ASP A 453 -7.75 6.00 -7.65
C ASP A 453 -7.79 5.75 -9.16
N GLU A 454 -6.65 5.85 -9.83
CA GLU A 454 -6.49 5.59 -11.27
C GLU A 454 -6.61 4.10 -11.58
N ASN A 455 -5.94 3.25 -10.79
CA ASN A 455 -5.94 1.81 -10.98
C ASN A 455 -7.34 1.21 -10.74
N ALA A 456 -8.01 1.58 -9.64
CA ALA A 456 -9.37 1.10 -9.35
C ALA A 456 -10.40 1.58 -10.38
N ARG A 457 -10.14 2.71 -11.05
CA ARG A 457 -11.08 3.30 -12.00
C ARG A 457 -10.90 2.79 -13.42
N TYR A 458 -9.66 2.58 -13.82
CA TYR A 458 -9.26 2.19 -15.17
C TYR A 458 -8.42 0.90 -15.08
N GLU A 459 -9.01 -0.17 -14.54
CA GLU A 459 -8.31 -1.44 -14.27
C GLU A 459 -7.57 -2.01 -15.50
N PHE A 460 -8.07 -1.73 -16.71
CA PHE A 460 -7.42 -2.12 -17.96
C PHE A 460 -6.03 -1.48 -18.15
N LEU A 461 -5.80 -0.27 -17.59
CA LEU A 461 -4.53 0.44 -17.74
C LEU A 461 -3.36 -0.29 -17.09
N ALA A 462 -3.57 -0.98 -15.97
CA ALA A 462 -2.50 -1.74 -15.33
C ALA A 462 -1.94 -2.81 -16.29
N ALA A 463 -2.84 -3.58 -16.91
CA ALA A 463 -2.46 -4.60 -17.90
C ALA A 463 -1.81 -3.98 -19.15
N GLU A 464 -2.33 -2.84 -19.65
CA GLU A 464 -1.72 -2.13 -20.77
C GLU A 464 -0.32 -1.59 -20.46
N ARG A 465 -0.10 -1.05 -19.25
CA ARG A 465 1.21 -0.57 -18.78
C ARG A 465 2.20 -1.72 -18.62
N GLN A 466 1.77 -2.87 -18.12
CA GLN A 466 2.58 -4.06 -18.06
C GLN A 466 3.00 -4.53 -19.46
N ALA A 467 2.06 -4.64 -20.40
CA ALA A 467 2.36 -5.04 -21.78
C ALA A 467 3.32 -4.06 -22.47
N LEU A 468 3.18 -2.75 -22.21
CA LEU A 468 4.11 -1.73 -22.70
C LEU A 468 5.50 -1.88 -22.10
N MET A 469 5.62 -2.15 -20.80
CA MET A 469 6.90 -2.42 -20.12
C MET A 469 7.58 -3.65 -20.72
N GLU A 470 6.86 -4.77 -20.89
CA GLU A 470 7.38 -6.01 -21.48
C GLU A 470 7.91 -5.76 -22.91
N ALA A 471 7.15 -5.03 -23.73
CA ALA A 471 7.58 -4.64 -25.07
C ALA A 471 8.83 -3.74 -25.04
N MET A 472 8.91 -2.82 -24.08
CA MET A 472 10.07 -1.94 -23.90
C MET A 472 11.30 -2.71 -23.44
N HIS A 473 11.16 -3.60 -22.47
CA HIS A 473 12.21 -4.49 -22.01
C HIS A 473 12.77 -5.34 -23.15
N ALA A 474 11.90 -5.97 -23.95
CA ALA A 474 12.32 -6.74 -25.12
C ALA A 474 13.11 -5.88 -26.14
N ARG A 475 12.68 -4.64 -26.39
CA ARG A 475 13.43 -3.71 -27.24
C ARG A 475 14.79 -3.37 -26.65
N CYS A 476 14.88 -3.09 -25.34
CA CYS A 476 16.14 -2.84 -24.64
C CYS A 476 17.11 -4.01 -24.80
N VAL A 477 16.63 -5.25 -24.55
CA VAL A 477 17.42 -6.48 -24.71
C VAL A 477 17.97 -6.62 -26.12
N VAL A 478 17.15 -6.41 -27.16
CA VAL A 478 17.63 -6.46 -28.55
C VAL A 478 18.74 -5.43 -28.79
N ARG A 479 18.58 -4.21 -28.27
CA ARG A 479 19.55 -3.12 -28.47
C ARG A 479 20.87 -3.38 -27.74
N LEU A 480 20.81 -3.84 -26.50
CA LEU A 480 21.99 -4.21 -25.70
C LEU A 480 22.69 -5.43 -26.29
N THR A 481 21.94 -6.42 -26.77
CA THR A 481 22.50 -7.62 -27.43
C THR A 481 23.28 -7.26 -28.69
N GLN A 482 22.79 -6.30 -29.49
CA GLN A 482 23.54 -5.80 -30.66
C GLN A 482 24.89 -5.18 -30.28
N ARG A 483 25.03 -4.65 -29.06
CA ARG A 483 26.26 -3.99 -28.60
C ARG A 483 27.21 -4.92 -27.86
N PHE A 484 26.70 -5.75 -26.96
CA PHE A 484 27.48 -6.53 -25.99
C PHE A 484 27.53 -8.02 -26.33
N GLY A 485 26.84 -8.45 -27.39
CA GLY A 485 26.74 -9.87 -27.77
C GLY A 485 25.57 -10.55 -27.07
N TRP A 486 25.57 -11.88 -27.06
CA TRP A 486 24.47 -12.65 -26.49
C TRP A 486 24.50 -12.65 -24.96
N PRO A 487 23.35 -12.49 -24.28
CA PRO A 487 23.29 -12.57 -22.83
C PRO A 487 23.50 -14.02 -22.33
N GLU A 488 24.03 -14.16 -21.11
CA GLU A 488 24.13 -15.43 -20.38
C GLU A 488 22.93 -15.63 -19.45
N ARG A 489 22.63 -16.90 -19.13
CA ARG A 489 21.45 -17.32 -18.37
C ARG A 489 21.68 -17.58 -16.87
N ASP A 490 22.94 -17.59 -16.44
CA ASP A 490 23.35 -17.85 -15.04
C ASP A 490 24.42 -16.82 -14.64
N PRO A 491 24.07 -15.53 -14.56
CA PRO A 491 25.01 -14.49 -14.18
C PRO A 491 25.40 -14.64 -12.71
N ASP A 492 26.69 -14.60 -12.42
CA ASP A 492 27.22 -14.77 -11.07
C ASP A 492 27.61 -13.41 -10.49
N TYR A 493 26.60 -12.59 -10.18
CA TYR A 493 26.80 -11.28 -9.55
C TYR A 493 27.43 -11.46 -8.17
N ALA A 494 28.43 -10.64 -7.87
CA ALA A 494 28.80 -10.36 -6.49
C ALA A 494 27.77 -9.37 -5.90
N GLY A 495 27.22 -9.69 -4.73
CA GLY A 495 26.04 -9.02 -4.17
C GLY A 495 24.74 -9.74 -4.52
N GLU A 496 23.61 -9.16 -4.13
CA GLU A 496 22.24 -9.74 -4.21
C GLU A 496 21.98 -10.60 -5.47
N ALA A 497 21.23 -11.70 -5.30
CA ALA A 497 20.96 -12.65 -6.37
C ALA A 497 20.17 -12.01 -7.52
N ALA A 498 20.59 -12.29 -8.76
CA ALA A 498 19.85 -11.87 -9.95
C ALA A 498 18.39 -12.34 -9.87
N THR A 499 17.44 -11.43 -10.10
CA THR A 499 16.03 -11.81 -10.17
C THR A 499 15.82 -12.80 -11.33
N PRO A 500 14.83 -13.72 -11.25
CA PRO A 500 14.62 -14.74 -12.28
C PRO A 500 14.43 -14.22 -13.71
N ASP A 501 14.01 -12.95 -13.87
CA ASP A 501 13.79 -12.27 -15.14
C ASP A 501 15.00 -11.46 -15.65
N THR A 502 16.11 -11.45 -14.90
CA THR A 502 17.32 -10.69 -15.26
C THR A 502 17.97 -11.28 -16.52
N VAL A 503 18.17 -10.43 -17.53
CA VAL A 503 18.96 -10.74 -18.73
C VAL A 503 20.31 -10.07 -18.60
N ALA A 504 21.42 -10.82 -18.66
CA ALA A 504 22.73 -10.30 -18.32
C ALA A 504 23.82 -10.57 -19.37
N TRP A 505 24.77 -9.65 -19.54
CA TRP A 505 25.93 -9.77 -20.43
C TRP A 505 27.22 -9.82 -19.62
N CYS A 506 28.05 -10.83 -19.86
CA CYS A 506 29.40 -10.90 -19.29
C CYS A 506 30.35 -9.97 -20.08
N ILE A 507 30.96 -9.03 -19.37
CA ILE A 507 31.87 -8.04 -19.89
C ILE A 507 33.26 -8.27 -19.30
N GLN A 508 34.27 -8.41 -20.15
CA GLN A 508 35.65 -8.52 -19.70
C GLN A 508 36.18 -7.16 -19.27
N LEU A 509 36.90 -7.11 -18.14
CA LEU A 509 37.58 -5.89 -17.70
C LEU A 509 38.56 -5.42 -18.77
N THR A 510 38.64 -4.10 -18.94
CA THR A 510 39.65 -3.45 -19.78
C THR A 510 41.03 -3.57 -19.15
N GLN A 511 41.10 -3.53 -17.81
CA GLN A 511 42.31 -3.71 -17.03
C GLN A 511 42.13 -4.86 -16.00
N PRO A 512 43.03 -5.85 -15.96
CA PRO A 512 42.93 -6.92 -14.98
C PRO A 512 43.07 -6.42 -13.53
N VAL A 513 42.36 -7.05 -12.59
CA VAL A 513 42.51 -6.77 -11.15
C VAL A 513 43.93 -7.10 -10.67
N ALA A 514 44.42 -6.38 -9.67
CA ALA A 514 45.77 -6.61 -9.13
C ALA A 514 45.77 -7.79 -8.14
N GLY A 515 46.59 -8.81 -8.40
CA GLY A 515 46.74 -9.95 -7.48
C GLY A 515 47.34 -11.20 -8.14
N PRO A 516 47.71 -12.21 -7.34
CA PRO A 516 48.27 -13.47 -7.85
C PRO A 516 47.30 -14.25 -8.76
N GLU A 517 45.99 -14.00 -8.65
CA GLU A 517 44.95 -14.68 -9.43
C GLU A 517 44.52 -13.92 -10.69
N SER A 518 45.06 -12.72 -10.93
CA SER A 518 44.77 -11.84 -12.08
C SER A 518 44.99 -12.48 -13.46
N ALA A 519 45.74 -13.58 -13.51
CA ALA A 519 46.00 -14.34 -14.72
C ALA A 519 44.81 -15.17 -15.21
N ARG A 520 43.77 -15.36 -14.38
CA ARG A 520 42.58 -16.15 -14.74
C ARG A 520 41.52 -15.28 -15.42
N PRO A 521 40.93 -15.73 -16.55
CA PRO A 521 39.85 -15.00 -17.21
C PRO A 521 38.57 -14.86 -16.36
N GLU A 522 38.29 -15.80 -15.45
CA GLU A 522 37.08 -15.74 -14.59
C GLU A 522 37.18 -14.66 -13.50
N SER A 523 38.41 -14.23 -13.17
CA SER A 523 38.70 -13.22 -12.14
C SER A 523 38.69 -11.77 -12.67
N ASN A 524 38.26 -11.56 -13.92
CA ASN A 524 38.30 -10.25 -14.58
C ASN A 524 36.99 -9.96 -15.35
N GLN A 525 35.85 -10.16 -14.69
CA GLN A 525 34.52 -10.10 -15.31
C GLN A 525 33.57 -9.16 -14.56
N LEU A 526 32.83 -8.36 -15.33
CA LEU A 526 31.65 -7.63 -14.89
C LEU A 526 30.41 -8.23 -15.54
N TRP A 527 29.28 -8.11 -14.85
CA TRP A 527 27.96 -8.47 -15.34
C TRP A 527 27.14 -7.21 -15.53
N LEU A 528 26.64 -6.97 -16.73
CA LEU A 528 25.64 -5.94 -17.02
C LEU A 528 24.27 -6.62 -17.12
N GLY A 529 23.35 -6.34 -16.22
CA GLY A 529 22.00 -6.90 -16.16
C GLY A 529 20.92 -5.90 -16.53
N ILE A 530 19.84 -6.39 -17.12
CA ILE A 530 18.57 -5.68 -17.24
C ILE A 530 17.46 -6.53 -16.63
N SER A 531 16.61 -5.92 -15.80
CA SER A 531 15.51 -6.59 -15.10
C SER A 531 14.25 -5.75 -15.11
N THR A 532 13.11 -6.40 -14.88
CA THR A 532 11.81 -5.77 -14.73
C THR A 532 11.32 -5.88 -13.30
N GLN A 533 10.58 -4.88 -12.84
CA GLN A 533 9.98 -4.90 -11.51
C GLN A 533 8.53 -4.44 -11.62
N VAL A 534 7.61 -5.25 -11.10
CA VAL A 534 6.19 -4.93 -11.00
C VAL A 534 5.81 -5.01 -9.53
N GLY A 535 5.15 -3.97 -9.01
CA GLY A 535 4.72 -3.92 -7.62
C GLY A 535 3.26 -3.48 -7.48
N TYR A 536 2.67 -3.95 -6.39
CA TYR A 536 1.30 -3.64 -5.96
C TYR A 536 1.37 -3.27 -4.48
N GLY A 537 0.82 -2.13 -4.09
CA GLY A 537 0.81 -1.68 -2.70
C GLY A 537 -0.29 -0.65 -2.48
N ASP A 538 -1.10 -0.79 -1.44
CA ASP A 538 -2.22 0.10 -1.11
C ASP A 538 -3.19 0.42 -2.28
N GLY A 539 -3.25 -0.46 -3.29
CA GLY A 539 -4.06 -0.26 -4.50
C GLY A 539 -3.33 0.42 -5.66
N ASP A 540 -2.13 0.94 -5.45
CA ASP A 540 -1.22 1.46 -6.47
C ASP A 540 -0.62 0.34 -7.31
N VAL A 541 -0.23 0.69 -8.54
CA VAL A 541 0.51 -0.20 -9.45
C VAL A 541 1.68 0.55 -10.07
N TRP A 542 2.87 -0.04 -9.99
CA TRP A 542 4.05 0.51 -10.65
C TRP A 542 4.84 -0.54 -11.43
N HIS A 543 5.52 -0.05 -12.46
CA HIS A 543 6.29 -0.84 -13.41
C HIS A 543 7.63 -0.14 -13.66
N HIS A 544 8.73 -0.85 -13.43
CA HIS A 544 10.10 -0.35 -13.63
C HIS A 544 10.90 -1.28 -14.53
N ILE A 545 11.83 -0.69 -15.30
CA ILE A 545 12.95 -1.43 -15.91
C ILE A 545 14.23 -0.87 -15.32
N TRP A 546 15.04 -1.77 -14.78
CA TRP A 546 16.33 -1.47 -14.16
C TRP A 546 17.47 -1.99 -15.03
N LEU A 547 18.56 -1.23 -15.03
CA LEU A 547 19.85 -1.63 -15.55
C LEU A 547 20.83 -1.68 -14.39
N ASP A 548 21.62 -2.74 -14.29
CA ASP A 548 22.53 -3.02 -13.18
C ASP A 548 23.90 -3.45 -13.72
N CYS A 549 25.00 -3.06 -13.09
CA CYS A 549 26.32 -3.58 -13.41
C CYS A 549 27.19 -3.80 -12.17
N ALA A 550 27.73 -5.02 -11.98
CA ALA A 550 28.54 -5.42 -10.83
C ALA A 550 29.62 -6.46 -11.22
N PRO A 551 30.68 -6.68 -10.41
CA PRO A 551 31.69 -7.72 -10.67
C PRO A 551 31.16 -9.14 -10.44
N SER A 552 31.86 -10.15 -10.97
CA SER A 552 31.62 -11.56 -10.59
C SER A 552 32.12 -11.88 -9.18
N LYS A 553 31.60 -12.94 -8.55
CA LYS A 553 32.09 -13.41 -7.24
C LYS A 553 33.59 -13.69 -7.27
N GLU A 554 34.09 -14.39 -8.28
CA GLU A 554 35.53 -14.66 -8.41
C GLU A 554 36.36 -13.41 -8.69
N THR A 555 35.77 -12.40 -9.35
CA THR A 555 36.43 -11.11 -9.57
C THR A 555 36.54 -10.32 -8.26
N LEU A 556 35.49 -10.34 -7.44
CA LEU A 556 35.50 -9.75 -6.10
C LEU A 556 36.50 -10.47 -5.18
N GLU A 557 36.47 -11.80 -5.13
CA GLU A 557 37.42 -12.61 -4.36
C GLU A 557 38.88 -12.34 -4.78
N ALA A 558 39.16 -12.26 -6.09
CA ALA A 558 40.48 -11.94 -6.61
C ALA A 558 40.92 -10.52 -6.24
N ALA A 559 40.00 -9.56 -6.28
CA ALA A 559 40.25 -8.20 -5.82
C ALA A 559 40.46 -8.14 -4.30
N LEU A 560 39.91 -9.06 -3.50
CA LEU A 560 40.10 -9.12 -2.04
C LEU A 560 41.31 -9.97 -1.62
N ALA A 561 41.95 -10.71 -2.54
CA ALA A 561 43.03 -11.63 -2.22
C ALA A 561 44.22 -10.93 -1.52
N GLY A 562 44.47 -11.29 -0.26
CA GLY A 562 45.55 -10.71 0.56
C GLY A 562 45.18 -9.41 1.28
N ARG A 563 43.91 -8.98 1.19
CA ARG A 563 43.34 -7.86 1.95
C ARG A 563 42.55 -8.40 3.15
N THR A 564 42.39 -7.58 4.18
CA THR A 564 41.56 -7.91 5.34
C THR A 564 40.31 -7.04 5.26
N LEU A 565 39.14 -7.67 5.21
CA LEU A 565 37.88 -6.93 5.33
C LEU A 565 37.85 -6.28 6.73
N PRO A 566 37.45 -5.00 6.84
CA PRO A 566 37.18 -4.39 8.13
C PRO A 566 36.23 -5.28 8.93
N GLN A 567 36.53 -5.55 10.20
CA GLN A 567 35.55 -6.11 11.11
C GLN A 567 34.63 -4.98 11.53
N TYR A 568 33.53 -4.79 10.79
CA TYR A 568 32.39 -4.10 11.36
C TYR A 568 31.82 -4.99 12.47
N GLY A 569 31.80 -4.45 13.69
CA GLY A 569 30.84 -4.91 14.66
C GLY A 569 29.48 -4.71 14.01
N HIS A 570 28.72 -5.79 13.92
CA HIS A 570 27.29 -5.73 13.69
C HIS A 570 26.71 -4.81 14.79
N ASP A 571 26.64 -3.51 14.53
CA ASP A 571 25.58 -2.68 15.08
C ASP A 571 24.37 -2.98 14.20
N VAL A 572 23.83 -4.19 14.33
CA VAL A 572 22.52 -4.49 13.76
C VAL A 572 21.54 -3.60 14.52
N ASP A 573 20.65 -2.92 13.80
CA ASP A 573 19.37 -2.43 14.32
C ASP A 573 18.44 -3.60 14.69
N ASP A 574 18.98 -4.60 15.40
CA ASP A 574 18.24 -5.66 16.06
C ASP A 574 18.20 -5.31 17.54
N GLY A 575 17.13 -4.63 17.95
CA GLY A 575 16.79 -4.52 19.36
C GLY A 575 17.87 -3.87 20.22
N ASP A 576 18.56 -2.87 19.67
CA ASP A 576 19.24 -1.77 20.35
C ASP A 576 19.49 -2.11 21.84
N PRO A 577 20.65 -2.71 22.21
CA PRO A 577 20.83 -3.37 23.51
C PRO A 577 20.37 -2.47 24.64
N VAL A 578 19.50 -2.96 25.52
CA VAL A 578 18.90 -2.18 26.62
C VAL A 578 20.01 -1.40 27.32
N PRO A 579 20.09 -0.06 27.18
CA PRO A 579 21.25 0.66 27.63
C PRO A 579 21.45 0.54 29.13
N ASP A 580 22.66 0.20 29.55
CA ASP A 580 23.01 0.00 30.96
C ASP A 580 23.11 1.32 31.75
N THR A 581 23.17 2.47 31.07
CA THR A 581 23.38 3.78 31.70
C THR A 581 22.38 4.84 31.24
N GLY A 582 22.02 5.77 32.14
CA GLY A 582 21.08 6.86 31.82
C GLY A 582 21.54 7.81 30.70
N ASN A 583 22.84 7.89 30.41
CA ASN A 583 23.36 8.76 29.34
C ASN A 583 23.10 8.17 27.94
N ASP A 584 23.13 6.85 27.81
CA ASP A 584 22.89 6.17 26.53
C ASP A 584 21.38 6.23 26.17
N TRP A 585 20.53 6.08 27.18
CA TRP A 585 19.09 6.35 27.06
C TRP A 585 18.79 7.80 26.65
N LEU A 586 19.53 8.78 27.19
CA LEU A 586 19.36 10.19 26.85
C LEU A 586 19.62 10.46 25.35
N ALA A 587 20.62 9.80 24.76
CA ALA A 587 20.92 9.93 23.33
C ALA A 587 19.80 9.33 22.46
N ARG A 588 19.30 8.13 22.82
CA ARG A 588 18.21 7.46 22.10
C ARG A 588 16.89 8.20 22.19
N VAL A 589 16.54 8.73 23.37
CA VAL A 589 15.31 9.52 23.58
C VAL A 589 15.32 10.82 22.79
N ARG A 590 16.51 11.41 22.54
CA ARG A 590 16.64 12.57 21.65
C ARG A 590 16.37 12.23 20.19
N ALA A 591 16.77 11.04 19.76
CA ALA A 591 16.56 10.56 18.38
C ALA A 591 15.12 10.07 18.14
N SER A 592 14.55 9.33 19.09
CA SER A 592 13.17 8.83 19.04
C SER A 592 12.49 9.00 20.42
N PRO A 593 11.62 10.01 20.58
CA PRO A 593 10.97 10.29 21.86
C PRO A 593 10.04 9.16 22.37
N GLU A 594 9.55 8.29 21.48
CA GLU A 594 8.68 7.16 21.83
C GLU A 594 9.42 6.06 22.61
N THR A 595 10.76 6.04 22.54
CA THR A 595 11.64 5.12 23.27
C THR A 595 11.49 5.20 24.80
N ILE A 596 10.93 6.31 25.31
CA ILE A 596 10.64 6.44 26.75
C ILE A 596 9.62 5.41 27.26
N LEU A 597 8.75 4.90 26.36
CA LEU A 597 7.74 3.88 26.71
C LEU A 597 8.37 2.52 27.01
N THR A 598 9.49 2.20 26.36
CA THR A 598 10.19 0.91 26.52
C THR A 598 11.23 0.94 27.63
N MET A 599 11.59 2.13 28.10
CA MET A 599 12.62 2.38 29.11
C MET A 599 12.20 1.97 30.54
N PRO A 600 13.12 1.40 31.36
CA PRO A 600 12.86 1.18 32.79
C PRO A 600 12.53 2.50 33.51
N GLU A 601 11.42 2.55 34.25
CA GLU A 601 10.95 3.75 34.94
C GLU A 601 11.98 4.31 35.93
N GLU A 602 12.85 3.45 36.47
CA GLU A 602 13.93 3.79 37.39
C GLU A 602 15.04 4.63 36.75
N LEU A 603 15.22 4.51 35.43
CA LEU A 603 16.26 5.20 34.67
C LEU A 603 15.80 6.55 34.12
N ILE A 604 14.50 6.83 34.08
CA ILE A 604 13.97 8.09 33.53
C ILE A 604 14.19 9.20 34.56
N ASP A 605 15.23 9.99 34.42
CA ASP A 605 15.50 11.15 35.29
C ASP A 605 14.97 12.46 34.68
N ASP A 606 15.19 13.57 35.38
CA ASP A 606 14.75 14.90 34.89
C ASP A 606 15.40 15.26 33.55
N ALA A 607 16.65 14.87 33.30
CA ALA A 607 17.36 15.21 32.07
C ALA A 607 16.77 14.47 30.85
N ILE A 608 16.41 13.20 31.02
CA ILE A 608 15.77 12.40 29.97
C ILE A 608 14.35 12.87 29.71
N ALA A 609 13.59 13.18 30.77
CA ALA A 609 12.25 13.74 30.63
C ALA A 609 12.25 15.09 29.89
N ASP A 610 13.18 15.98 30.24
CA ASP A 610 13.30 17.28 29.59
C ASP A 610 13.73 17.13 28.12
N ALA A 611 14.68 16.24 27.82
CA ALA A 611 15.13 15.98 26.45
C ALA A 611 14.02 15.37 25.55
N ALA A 612 13.20 14.46 26.10
CA ALA A 612 12.06 13.89 25.37
C ALA A 612 11.06 14.97 24.96
N ILE A 613 10.68 15.83 25.91
CA ILE A 613 9.74 16.93 25.70
C ILE A 613 10.30 17.98 24.75
N GLU A 614 11.60 18.29 24.84
CA GLU A 614 12.26 19.25 23.95
C GLU A 614 12.28 18.77 22.49
N SER A 615 12.44 17.47 22.26
CA SER A 615 12.40 16.85 20.93
C SER A 615 10.96 16.79 20.39
N ASP A 616 10.02 16.28 21.21
CA ASP A 616 8.60 16.26 20.88
C ASP A 616 7.73 16.42 22.14
N ILE A 617 6.94 17.50 22.20
CA ILE A 617 6.04 17.78 23.32
C ILE A 617 4.96 16.71 23.53
N ARG A 618 4.66 15.92 22.48
CA ARG A 618 3.75 14.77 22.54
C ARG A 618 4.30 13.63 23.41
N ALA A 619 5.58 13.66 23.77
CA ALA A 619 6.17 12.72 24.70
C ALA A 619 5.74 12.93 26.18
N TYR A 620 5.25 14.13 26.53
CA TYR A 620 4.91 14.50 27.91
C TYR A 620 3.98 13.49 28.62
N PRO A 621 2.88 13.00 28.02
CA PRO A 621 1.96 12.08 28.68
C PRO A 621 2.59 10.73 29.03
N PHE A 622 3.67 10.35 28.35
CA PHE A 622 4.38 9.09 28.55
C PHE A 622 5.44 9.16 29.66
N LEU A 623 5.67 10.34 30.24
CA LEU A 623 6.57 10.46 31.38
C LEU A 623 6.01 9.77 32.63
N PRO A 624 6.86 9.20 33.49
CA PRO A 624 6.46 8.71 34.80
C PRO A 624 5.69 9.77 35.60
N PRO A 625 4.66 9.40 36.39
CA PRO A 625 3.88 10.34 37.19
C PRO A 625 4.71 11.32 38.03
N ARG A 626 5.84 10.84 38.59
CA ARG A 626 6.78 11.65 39.38
C ARG A 626 7.44 12.80 38.60
N LEU A 627 7.49 12.72 37.27
CA LEU A 627 8.11 13.71 36.38
C LEU A 627 7.08 14.59 35.65
N GLN A 628 5.79 14.28 35.73
CA GLN A 628 4.72 15.15 35.21
C GLN A 628 4.41 16.29 36.21
N THR A 629 5.41 17.13 36.48
CA THR A 629 5.32 18.17 37.53
C THR A 629 4.69 19.47 37.03
N ALA A 630 4.06 20.21 37.94
CA ALA A 630 3.51 21.54 37.63
C ALA A 630 4.59 22.55 37.19
N ALA A 631 5.80 22.46 37.76
CA ALA A 631 6.92 23.33 37.40
C ALA A 631 7.35 23.13 35.94
N ARG A 632 7.41 21.88 35.48
CA ARG A 632 7.76 21.54 34.09
C ARG A 632 6.69 22.03 33.11
N LEU A 633 5.42 21.85 33.46
CA LEU A 633 4.30 22.38 32.68
C LEU A 633 4.33 23.91 32.58
N GLU A 634 4.62 24.61 33.69
CA GLU A 634 4.75 26.08 33.72
C GLU A 634 5.86 26.58 32.78
N VAL A 635 7.02 25.91 32.74
CA VAL A 635 8.12 26.26 31.83
C VAL A 635 7.68 26.20 30.37
N LEU A 636 6.98 25.13 29.96
CA LEU A 636 6.49 24.98 28.58
C LEU A 636 5.47 26.05 28.22
N ILE A 637 4.53 26.33 29.12
CA ILE A 637 3.50 27.35 28.90
C ILE A 637 4.15 28.73 28.69
N ARG A 638 5.19 29.07 29.45
CA ARG A 638 5.83 30.39 29.37
C ARG A 638 6.70 30.61 28.13
N ARG A 639 6.97 29.57 27.32
CA ARG A 639 7.82 29.66 26.14
C ARG A 639 7.20 30.56 25.06
N ASP A 640 6.02 30.18 24.57
CA ASP A 640 5.19 30.96 23.65
C ASP A 640 3.78 30.36 23.52
N ALA A 641 2.89 31.06 22.82
CA ALA A 641 1.49 30.66 22.65
C ALA A 641 1.30 29.40 21.80
N SER A 642 2.19 29.15 20.83
CA SER A 642 2.13 27.99 19.94
C SER A 642 2.53 26.72 20.69
N THR A 643 3.60 26.79 21.48
CA THR A 643 4.01 25.73 22.42
C THR A 643 2.89 25.42 23.40
N ALA A 644 2.30 26.45 24.04
CA ALA A 644 1.20 26.25 24.98
C ALA A 644 -0.03 25.60 24.32
N ALA A 645 -0.37 25.99 23.10
CA ALA A 645 -1.50 25.43 22.35
C ALA A 645 -1.30 23.95 21.94
N ASN A 646 -0.05 23.53 21.76
CA ASN A 646 0.32 22.16 21.37
C ASN A 646 0.63 21.22 22.55
N ILE A 647 0.52 21.69 23.80
CA ILE A 647 0.62 20.80 24.97
C ILE A 647 -0.52 19.75 24.91
N PRO A 648 -0.20 18.45 25.01
CA PRO A 648 -1.21 17.39 25.01
C PRO A 648 -2.29 17.62 26.10
N PRO A 649 -3.60 17.53 25.79
CA PRO A 649 -4.62 18.00 26.72
C PRO A 649 -4.67 17.27 28.06
N MET A 650 -4.39 15.96 28.07
CA MET A 650 -4.43 15.11 29.27
C MET A 650 -3.41 15.50 30.36
N VAL A 651 -2.32 16.22 30.02
CA VAL A 651 -1.32 16.68 31.00
C VAL A 651 -1.59 18.10 31.51
N MET A 652 -2.55 18.81 30.93
CA MET A 652 -2.91 20.16 31.32
C MET A 652 -3.69 20.16 32.65
N ASN A 653 -3.01 20.56 33.73
CA ASN A 653 -3.63 20.71 35.05
C ASN A 653 -4.31 22.09 35.21
N ALA A 654 -5.05 22.27 36.31
CA ALA A 654 -5.86 23.47 36.54
C ALA A 654 -5.01 24.76 36.61
N ASP A 655 -3.86 24.69 37.28
CA ASP A 655 -2.94 25.81 37.45
C ASP A 655 -2.27 26.20 36.12
N GLY A 656 -1.86 25.20 35.33
CA GLY A 656 -1.30 25.38 33.99
C GLY A 656 -2.30 26.03 33.03
N LEU A 657 -3.54 25.55 33.01
CA LEU A 657 -4.59 26.14 32.18
C LEU A 657 -4.88 27.59 32.58
N ALA A 658 -4.92 27.88 33.89
CA ALA A 658 -5.09 29.24 34.40
C ALA A 658 -3.92 30.15 33.99
N LEU A 659 -2.69 29.66 34.06
CA LEU A 659 -1.49 30.39 33.63
C LEU A 659 -1.53 30.68 32.13
N ALA A 660 -1.81 29.69 31.28
CA ALA A 660 -1.84 29.85 29.83
C ALA A 660 -2.94 30.85 29.40
N ARG A 661 -4.12 30.78 30.01
CA ARG A 661 -5.18 31.79 29.83
C ARG A 661 -4.73 33.18 30.23
N SER A 662 -3.98 33.33 31.32
CA SER A 662 -3.49 34.64 31.77
C SER A 662 -2.47 35.26 30.80
N LEU A 663 -1.61 34.44 30.19
CA LEU A 663 -0.55 34.89 29.29
C LEU A 663 -1.04 35.12 27.86
N TYR A 664 -1.94 34.28 27.36
CA TYR A 664 -2.28 34.21 25.92
C TYR A 664 -3.75 34.47 25.59
N ALA A 665 -4.55 35.01 26.52
CA ALA A 665 -5.95 35.35 26.27
C ALA A 665 -6.19 36.25 25.03
N GLY A 666 -5.19 36.98 24.55
CA GLY A 666 -5.27 37.79 23.33
C GLY A 666 -4.84 37.08 22.04
N ASN A 667 -4.18 35.93 22.14
CA ASN A 667 -3.60 35.21 21.00
C ASN A 667 -4.68 34.38 20.26
N PRO A 668 -4.84 34.52 18.92
CA PRO A 668 -5.86 33.81 18.16
C PRO A 668 -5.70 32.28 18.14
N GLU A 669 -4.46 31.80 18.07
CA GLU A 669 -4.11 30.37 18.05
C GLU A 669 -4.48 29.74 19.39
N TRP A 670 -4.01 30.30 20.51
CA TRP A 670 -4.39 29.82 21.85
C TRP A 670 -5.92 29.81 22.07
N LYS A 671 -6.63 30.87 21.64
CA LYS A 671 -8.09 30.94 21.78
C LYS A 671 -8.81 29.78 21.10
N TYR A 672 -8.35 29.37 19.92
CA TYR A 672 -8.95 28.25 19.20
C TYR A 672 -8.80 26.95 19.98
N TYR A 673 -7.58 26.64 20.44
CA TYR A 673 -7.30 25.41 21.18
C TYR A 673 -7.97 25.40 22.56
N ASP A 674 -7.95 26.51 23.30
CA ASP A 674 -8.64 26.59 24.60
C ASP A 674 -10.16 26.46 24.46
N ALA A 675 -10.77 27.07 23.42
CA ALA A 675 -12.19 26.93 23.16
C ALA A 675 -12.58 25.49 22.78
N ARG A 676 -11.78 24.84 21.94
CA ARG A 676 -11.98 23.44 21.55
C ARG A 676 -11.86 22.52 22.77
N ASN A 677 -10.76 22.63 23.51
CA ASN A 677 -10.41 21.68 24.57
C ASN A 677 -11.16 21.93 25.90
N SER A 678 -11.87 23.06 26.03
CA SER A 678 -12.75 23.34 27.17
C SER A 678 -14.19 22.87 26.98
N ALA A 679 -14.56 22.42 25.77
CA ALA A 679 -15.92 21.99 25.46
C ALA A 679 -16.09 20.49 25.73
N ILE A 680 -16.74 20.13 26.85
CA ILE A 680 -17.06 18.73 27.15
C ILE A 680 -18.23 18.28 26.27
N PRO A 681 -18.07 17.27 25.39
CA PRO A 681 -19.14 16.76 24.54
C PRO A 681 -20.28 16.15 25.36
N SER A 682 -21.50 16.18 24.83
CA SER A 682 -22.67 15.56 25.48
C SER A 682 -22.65 14.02 25.43
N LYS A 683 -21.82 13.44 24.56
CA LYS A 683 -21.58 12.00 24.42
C LYS A 683 -20.07 11.78 24.44
N LEU A 684 -19.60 10.91 25.32
CA LEU A 684 -18.20 10.52 25.43
C LEU A 684 -18.02 9.23 24.60
N ASP A 685 -17.45 9.36 23.41
CA ASP A 685 -17.13 8.25 22.48
C ASP A 685 -15.60 8.06 22.34
N HIS A 686 -15.17 7.12 21.50
CA HIS A 686 -13.77 6.70 21.39
C HIS A 686 -12.75 7.84 21.19
N ALA A 687 -13.13 8.96 20.55
CA ALA A 687 -12.25 10.09 20.24
C ALA A 687 -12.58 11.35 21.07
N CYS A 688 -13.22 11.21 22.24
CA CYS A 688 -13.64 12.39 23.00
C CYS A 688 -12.56 12.94 23.95
N LEU A 689 -11.68 12.09 24.49
CA LEU A 689 -10.76 12.46 25.57
C LEU A 689 -9.50 13.20 25.09
N ASP A 690 -9.07 12.97 23.85
CA ASP A 690 -7.90 13.61 23.23
C ASP A 690 -8.08 15.11 22.98
N HIS A 691 -9.32 15.60 23.10
CA HIS A 691 -9.71 16.99 22.89
C HIS A 691 -10.35 17.61 24.14
N ILE A 692 -10.03 17.14 25.34
CA ILE A 692 -10.49 17.73 26.60
C ILE A 692 -9.29 18.02 27.51
N TRP A 693 -9.23 19.23 28.07
CA TRP A 693 -8.20 19.54 29.07
C TRP A 693 -8.32 18.60 30.28
N GLY A 694 -7.21 17.94 30.65
CA GLY A 694 -7.19 16.90 31.68
C GLY A 694 -7.74 17.37 33.02
N CYS A 695 -7.57 18.64 33.38
CA CYS A 695 -8.16 19.23 34.58
C CYS A 695 -9.70 19.33 34.59
N LEU A 696 -10.35 19.09 33.46
CA LEU A 696 -11.81 19.07 33.32
C LEU A 696 -12.40 17.65 33.37
N LEU A 697 -11.55 16.62 33.36
CA LEU A 697 -11.95 15.23 33.43
C LEU A 697 -12.07 14.78 34.89
N ASP A 698 -13.05 13.92 35.16
CA ASP A 698 -13.20 13.19 36.42
C ASP A 698 -13.23 11.67 36.17
N GLU A 699 -13.06 10.89 37.25
CA GLU A 699 -13.01 9.42 37.18
C GLU A 699 -14.24 8.83 36.50
N LYS A 700 -15.44 9.40 36.73
CA LYS A 700 -16.70 8.89 36.17
C LYS A 700 -16.82 9.18 34.66
N MET A 701 -16.32 10.33 34.21
CA MET A 701 -16.23 10.66 32.79
C MET A 701 -15.27 9.69 32.08
N CYS A 702 -14.09 9.44 32.66
CA CYS A 702 -13.13 8.49 32.11
C CYS A 702 -13.70 7.06 32.08
N GLU A 703 -14.34 6.58 33.14
CA GLU A 703 -15.04 5.29 33.14
C GLU A 703 -16.09 5.19 32.02
N THR A 704 -16.89 6.24 31.85
CA THR A 704 -17.93 6.28 30.82
C THR A 704 -17.30 6.28 29.42
N ALA A 705 -16.22 7.03 29.22
CA ALA A 705 -15.51 7.09 27.95
C ALA A 705 -14.86 5.73 27.59
N LEU A 706 -14.17 5.09 28.55
CA LEU A 706 -13.58 3.76 28.35
C LEU A 706 -14.64 2.68 28.03
N LEU A 707 -15.83 2.77 28.63
CA LEU A 707 -16.97 1.90 28.25
C LEU A 707 -17.49 2.13 26.82
N ASN A 708 -17.10 3.23 26.19
CA ASN A 708 -17.42 3.57 24.80
C ASN A 708 -16.14 3.58 23.93
N ASP A 709 -15.20 2.69 24.23
CA ASP A 709 -13.96 2.42 23.48
C ASP A 709 -12.99 3.62 23.41
N ALA A 710 -12.99 4.50 24.42
CA ALA A 710 -11.98 5.56 24.50
C ALA A 710 -10.62 5.02 24.92
N ASP A 711 -9.56 5.65 24.41
CA ASP A 711 -8.20 5.21 24.69
C ASP A 711 -7.67 5.71 26.06
N ILE A 712 -7.13 4.80 26.87
CA ILE A 712 -6.54 5.12 28.18
C ILE A 712 -5.38 6.12 28.10
N ARG A 713 -4.69 6.22 26.94
CA ARG A 713 -3.63 7.21 26.68
C ARG A 713 -4.09 8.66 26.83
N HIS A 714 -5.39 8.90 26.70
CA HIS A 714 -5.99 10.23 26.85
C HIS A 714 -6.56 10.45 28.26
N VAL A 715 -6.49 9.47 29.15
CA VAL A 715 -6.88 9.59 30.55
C VAL A 715 -5.71 10.18 31.35
N PRO A 716 -5.91 11.29 32.09
CA PRO A 716 -4.87 11.85 32.95
C PRO A 716 -4.38 10.84 33.99
N TRP A 717 -3.06 10.76 34.19
CA TRP A 717 -2.45 9.74 35.06
C TRP A 717 -2.99 9.76 36.50
N TRP A 718 -3.36 10.94 37.02
CA TRP A 718 -3.91 11.07 38.38
C TRP A 718 -5.31 10.47 38.53
N LEU A 719 -5.93 10.04 37.43
CA LEU A 719 -7.20 9.32 37.39
C LEU A 719 -7.03 7.82 37.07
N HIS A 720 -5.81 7.28 36.94
CA HIS A 720 -5.58 5.85 36.68
C HIS A 720 -5.81 5.01 37.96
N SER A 721 -7.07 4.84 38.36
CA SER A 721 -7.45 3.94 39.47
C SER A 721 -7.35 2.47 39.05
N GLU A 722 -7.28 1.55 40.03
CA GLU A 722 -7.30 0.09 39.76
C GLU A 722 -8.48 -0.32 38.89
N LYS A 723 -9.63 0.34 39.08
CA LYS A 723 -10.84 0.12 38.29
C LYS A 723 -10.67 0.58 36.84
N ILE A 724 -10.13 1.78 36.61
CA ILE A 724 -9.85 2.29 35.25
C ILE A 724 -8.82 1.42 34.54
N ALA A 725 -7.74 1.04 35.22
CA ALA A 725 -6.71 0.16 34.70
C ALA A 725 -7.28 -1.23 34.35
N GLY A 726 -8.09 -1.81 35.24
CA GLY A 726 -8.76 -3.10 35.00
C GLY A 726 -9.74 -3.07 33.83
N MET A 727 -10.49 -1.97 33.66
CA MET A 727 -11.39 -1.78 32.51
C MET A 727 -10.62 -1.71 31.20
N ALA A 728 -9.55 -0.91 31.15
CA ALA A 728 -8.72 -0.78 29.96
C ALA A 728 -8.04 -2.10 29.57
N LEU A 729 -7.53 -2.86 30.55
CA LEU A 729 -6.92 -4.17 30.30
C LEU A 729 -7.93 -5.24 29.85
N ALA A 730 -9.19 -5.13 30.28
CA ALA A 730 -10.24 -6.06 29.89
C ALA A 730 -10.67 -5.87 28.43
N GLU A 731 -10.62 -4.63 27.92
CA GLU A 731 -10.88 -4.29 26.53
C GLU A 731 -9.69 -4.67 25.64
N ASN A 732 -8.49 -4.20 25.97
CA ASN A 732 -7.26 -4.49 25.25
C ASN A 732 -6.10 -4.71 26.22
N ILE A 733 -5.57 -5.93 26.25
CA ILE A 733 -4.49 -6.30 27.18
C ILE A 733 -3.19 -5.48 26.95
N ASN A 734 -2.99 -4.94 25.75
CA ASN A 734 -1.84 -4.09 25.45
C ASN A 734 -1.93 -2.71 26.13
N ASN A 735 -3.07 -2.36 26.73
CA ASN A 735 -3.18 -1.15 27.54
C ASN A 735 -2.28 -1.16 28.78
N ILE A 736 -1.69 -2.31 29.14
CA ILE A 736 -0.67 -2.41 30.19
C ILE A 736 0.54 -1.49 29.95
N TYR A 737 0.87 -1.17 28.70
CA TYR A 737 1.98 -0.26 28.38
C TYR A 737 1.69 1.19 28.77
N PHE A 738 0.42 1.55 28.98
CA PHE A 738 -0.01 2.89 29.38
C PHE A 738 -0.41 2.97 30.86
N ILE A 739 -0.27 1.86 31.60
CA ILE A 739 -0.49 1.80 33.04
C ILE A 739 0.87 1.85 33.73
N ALA A 740 1.04 2.80 34.66
CA ALA A 740 2.28 2.90 35.42
C ALA A 740 2.59 1.59 36.16
N ARG A 741 3.85 1.14 36.16
CA ARG A 741 4.25 -0.12 36.82
C ARG A 741 3.90 -0.12 38.30
N SER A 742 4.00 1.03 38.97
CA SER A 742 3.59 1.22 40.36
C SER A 742 2.09 1.03 40.62
N ALA A 743 1.26 1.12 39.58
CA ALA A 743 -0.21 0.96 39.68
C ALA A 743 -0.67 -0.48 39.40
N ILE A 744 0.23 -1.40 39.00
CA ILE A 744 -0.09 -2.80 38.78
C ILE A 744 -0.28 -3.51 40.13
N THR A 745 -1.52 -3.90 40.44
CA THR A 745 -1.87 -4.67 41.64
C THR A 745 -1.62 -6.18 41.45
N PRO A 746 -1.55 -6.98 42.53
CA PRO A 746 -1.45 -8.44 42.42
C PRO A 746 -2.56 -9.07 41.54
N GLU A 747 -3.78 -8.52 41.62
CA GLU A 747 -4.94 -8.95 40.84
C GLU A 747 -4.75 -8.66 39.34
N LEU A 748 -4.22 -7.49 38.98
CA LEU A 748 -3.88 -7.15 37.60
C LEU A 748 -2.71 -8.02 37.09
N ALA A 749 -1.70 -8.27 37.92
CA ALA A 749 -0.57 -9.14 37.58
C ALA A 749 -1.04 -10.57 37.27
N GLU A 750 -1.99 -11.11 38.06
CA GLU A 750 -2.61 -12.41 37.80
C GLU A 750 -3.38 -12.42 36.48
N TYR A 751 -4.18 -11.38 36.22
CA TYR A 751 -4.90 -11.23 34.97
C TYR A 751 -3.97 -11.21 33.75
N VAL A 752 -2.87 -10.46 33.83
CA VAL A 752 -1.87 -10.33 32.76
C VAL A 752 -1.12 -11.64 32.53
N ALA A 753 -0.61 -12.26 33.60
CA ALA A 753 0.14 -13.52 33.50
C ALA A 753 -0.72 -14.66 32.93
N SER A 754 -2.04 -14.64 33.18
CA SER A 754 -2.98 -15.62 32.63
C SER A 754 -3.01 -15.66 31.09
N ARG A 755 -2.46 -14.64 30.41
CA ARG A 755 -2.37 -14.58 28.94
C ARG A 755 -1.17 -15.32 28.36
N GLY A 756 -0.12 -15.57 29.15
CA GLY A 756 1.09 -16.27 28.70
C GLY A 756 1.93 -15.50 27.67
N ASN A 757 1.75 -14.19 27.54
CA ASN A 757 2.56 -13.39 26.61
C ASN A 757 3.83 -12.90 27.33
N PRO A 758 5.05 -13.24 26.83
CA PRO A 758 6.31 -12.85 27.46
C PRO A 758 6.45 -11.33 27.63
N LYS A 759 6.06 -10.55 26.61
CA LYS A 759 6.19 -9.08 26.60
C LYS A 759 5.30 -8.42 27.66
N LEU A 760 4.14 -9.01 27.93
CA LEU A 760 3.21 -8.53 28.97
C LEU A 760 3.67 -8.92 30.38
N ILE A 761 4.25 -10.12 30.52
CA ILE A 761 4.80 -10.59 31.81
C ILE A 761 6.00 -9.72 32.22
N ALA A 762 6.84 -9.32 31.27
CA ALA A 762 7.96 -8.40 31.50
C ALA A 762 7.53 -6.99 31.99
N ARG A 763 6.24 -6.65 31.90
CA ARG A 763 5.68 -5.41 32.47
C ARG A 763 5.24 -5.54 33.93
N ILE A 764 5.05 -6.76 34.43
CA ILE A 764 4.69 -6.99 35.82
C ILE A 764 5.89 -6.65 36.71
N PRO A 765 5.71 -5.87 37.79
CA PRO A 765 6.78 -5.59 38.74
C PRO A 765 7.42 -6.90 39.25
N PRO A 766 8.76 -7.04 39.27
CA PRO A 766 9.43 -8.27 39.71
C PRO A 766 8.98 -8.76 41.09
N ALA A 767 8.62 -7.84 42.00
CA ALA A 767 8.10 -8.16 43.33
C ALA A 767 6.76 -8.93 43.33
N LEU A 768 6.00 -8.90 42.23
CA LEU A 768 4.73 -9.60 42.07
C LEU A 768 4.85 -10.93 41.30
N LEU A 769 6.00 -11.21 40.69
CA LEU A 769 6.25 -12.45 39.95
C LEU A 769 6.58 -13.59 40.92
N THR A 770 5.63 -14.51 41.13
CA THR A 770 5.81 -15.71 41.97
C THR A 770 6.05 -16.95 41.11
N GLU A 771 6.62 -18.02 41.70
CA GLU A 771 6.85 -19.31 41.01
C GLU A 771 5.56 -19.85 40.36
N GLU A 772 4.45 -19.86 41.10
CA GLU A 772 3.16 -20.38 40.60
C GLU A 772 2.55 -19.48 39.51
N LEU A 773 2.80 -18.17 39.55
CA LEU A 773 2.35 -17.25 38.51
C LEU A 773 3.14 -17.47 37.21
N CYS A 774 4.47 -17.57 37.31
CA CYS A 774 5.37 -17.86 36.20
C CYS A 774 5.08 -19.23 35.57
N LEU A 775 4.89 -20.25 36.41
CA LEU A 775 4.58 -21.60 35.96
C LEU A 775 3.27 -21.68 35.18
N ARG A 776 2.22 -20.96 35.63
CA ARG A 776 0.95 -20.85 34.89
C ARG A 776 1.13 -20.17 33.54
N ALA A 777 1.95 -19.12 33.46
CA ALA A 777 2.25 -18.45 32.21
C ALA A 777 3.00 -19.37 31.22
N VAL A 778 4.04 -20.07 31.68
CA VAL A 778 4.85 -20.97 30.84
C VAL A 778 4.06 -22.19 30.35
N LEU A 779 3.18 -22.75 31.19
CA LEU A 779 2.30 -23.84 30.77
C LEU A 779 1.32 -23.43 29.66
N LYS A 780 0.98 -22.14 29.58
CA LYS A 780 0.13 -21.60 28.52
C LYS A 780 0.90 -21.29 27.24
N ASN A 781 2.12 -20.78 27.38
CA ASN A 781 3.03 -20.48 26.27
C ASN A 781 4.48 -20.67 26.74
N GLU A 782 5.21 -21.58 26.12
CA GLU A 782 6.58 -21.92 26.51
C GLU A 782 7.52 -20.70 26.41
N ASP A 783 7.28 -19.80 25.46
CA ASP A 783 8.12 -18.61 25.26
C ASP A 783 8.02 -17.63 26.44
N ALA A 784 6.99 -17.75 27.28
CA ALA A 784 6.88 -16.96 28.51
C ALA A 784 8.03 -17.22 29.48
N PHE A 785 8.76 -18.33 29.30
CA PHE A 785 9.94 -18.67 30.10
C PHE A 785 11.03 -17.59 30.02
N ALA A 786 11.16 -16.90 28.87
CA ALA A 786 12.10 -15.80 28.70
C ALA A 786 11.84 -14.64 29.70
N ALA A 787 10.58 -14.38 30.03
CA ALA A 787 10.16 -13.32 30.95
C ALA A 787 10.15 -13.74 32.43
N VAL A 788 10.50 -14.99 32.75
CA VAL A 788 10.60 -15.47 34.13
C VAL A 788 11.89 -14.91 34.76
N PRO A 789 11.84 -14.31 35.96
CA PRO A 789 13.04 -13.82 36.65
C PRO A 789 14.07 -14.93 36.86
N ASP A 790 15.36 -14.63 36.70
CA ASP A 790 16.45 -15.61 36.79
C ASP A 790 16.40 -16.46 38.06
N ALA A 791 16.08 -15.82 39.19
CA ALA A 791 15.95 -16.48 40.49
C ALA A 791 14.85 -17.57 40.55
N LEU A 792 13.89 -17.57 39.61
CA LEU A 792 12.76 -18.50 39.55
C LEU A 792 12.84 -19.49 38.38
N ARG A 793 13.70 -19.25 37.36
CA ARG A 793 13.77 -20.06 36.13
C ARG A 793 14.01 -21.55 36.41
N GLU A 794 14.94 -21.87 37.30
CA GLU A 794 15.26 -23.26 37.66
C GLU A 794 14.08 -23.95 38.39
N ALA A 795 13.45 -23.26 39.34
CA ALA A 795 12.30 -23.78 40.08
C ALA A 795 11.11 -24.06 39.15
N VAL A 796 10.82 -23.14 38.23
CA VAL A 796 9.76 -23.29 37.22
C VAL A 796 10.08 -24.45 36.27
N ALA A 797 11.31 -24.56 35.75
CA ALA A 797 11.72 -25.67 34.88
C ALA A 797 11.61 -27.04 35.57
N ASN A 798 12.02 -27.12 36.85
CA ASN A 798 11.88 -28.33 37.64
C ASN A 798 10.40 -28.70 37.86
N ALA A 799 9.54 -27.72 38.14
CA ALA A 799 8.10 -27.95 38.29
C ALA A 799 7.45 -28.45 36.98
N LEU A 800 7.90 -27.96 35.82
CA LEU A 800 7.46 -28.44 34.49
C LEU A 800 7.88 -29.89 34.25
N ILE A 801 9.14 -30.23 34.51
CA ILE A 801 9.68 -31.58 34.34
C ILE A 801 8.93 -32.59 35.23
N VAL A 802 8.63 -32.22 36.48
CA VAL A 802 7.88 -33.09 37.41
C VAL A 802 6.43 -33.31 36.97
N ARG A 803 5.82 -32.32 36.32
CA ARG A 803 4.43 -32.38 35.83
C ARG A 803 4.31 -33.00 34.43
N ASP A 804 5.43 -33.32 33.78
CA ASP A 804 5.44 -33.89 32.43
C ASP A 804 5.09 -35.39 32.46
N PRO A 805 3.95 -35.81 31.86
CA PRO A 805 3.57 -37.22 31.82
C PRO A 805 4.57 -38.10 31.05
N ASP A 806 5.34 -37.54 30.10
CA ASP A 806 6.31 -38.27 29.30
C ASP A 806 7.64 -38.52 30.03
N ALA A 807 7.87 -37.84 31.17
CA ALA A 807 9.05 -38.03 32.01
C ALA A 807 8.99 -39.31 32.87
N ALA A 808 7.82 -39.95 33.00
CA ALA A 808 7.56 -41.03 33.97
C ALA A 808 8.30 -42.36 33.70
N GLY A 809 9.13 -42.46 32.65
CA GLY A 809 9.89 -43.66 32.28
C GLY A 809 11.41 -43.58 32.42
N GLY A 810 11.97 -42.50 32.97
CA GLY A 810 13.43 -42.30 33.03
C GLY A 810 14.07 -41.96 31.68
N THR A 811 13.25 -41.61 30.68
CA THR A 811 13.68 -41.34 29.30
C THR A 811 13.97 -39.87 29.01
N GLY A 812 13.86 -38.94 29.96
CA GLY A 812 14.05 -37.49 29.68
C GLY A 812 12.78 -36.82 29.13
N SER A 813 12.73 -35.49 29.19
CA SER A 813 11.53 -34.67 28.87
C SER A 813 11.93 -33.47 28.01
N ARG A 814 11.01 -32.97 27.17
CA ARG A 814 11.23 -31.77 26.35
C ARG A 814 11.59 -30.53 27.18
N TRP A 815 11.08 -30.45 28.42
CA TRP A 815 11.35 -29.34 29.34
C TRP A 815 12.80 -29.32 29.86
N HIS A 816 13.58 -30.39 29.63
CA HIS A 816 15.03 -30.35 29.84
C HIS A 816 15.70 -29.32 28.93
N ALA A 817 15.09 -28.95 27.79
CA ALA A 817 15.59 -27.85 26.97
C ALA A 817 15.63 -26.51 27.73
N LEU A 818 14.55 -26.15 28.44
CA LEU A 818 14.50 -24.90 29.24
C LEU A 818 15.51 -24.92 30.39
N ARG A 819 15.68 -26.07 31.04
CA ARG A 819 16.65 -26.23 32.12
C ARG A 819 18.09 -26.21 31.60
N ALA A 820 18.36 -26.78 30.42
CA ALA A 820 19.67 -26.70 29.76
C ALA A 820 20.10 -25.26 29.52
N TRP A 821 19.19 -24.42 29.02
CA TRP A 821 19.41 -22.98 28.87
C TRP A 821 19.64 -22.27 30.21
N THR A 822 18.87 -22.63 31.25
CA THR A 822 19.05 -22.08 32.60
C THR A 822 20.43 -22.44 33.19
N HIS A 823 20.87 -23.69 33.05
CA HIS A 823 22.19 -24.14 33.49
C HIS A 823 23.32 -23.48 32.68
N LEU A 824 23.13 -23.29 31.37
CA LEU A 824 24.08 -22.56 30.54
C LEU A 824 24.19 -21.09 30.99
N ALA A 825 23.07 -20.42 31.30
CA ALA A 825 23.11 -19.06 31.83
C ALA A 825 23.80 -18.99 33.21
N ASN A 826 23.56 -19.98 34.09
CA ASN A 826 24.11 -20.04 35.45
C ASN A 826 25.59 -20.46 35.53
N GLY A 827 26.24 -20.81 34.42
CA GLY A 827 27.63 -21.28 34.43
C GLY A 827 27.81 -22.78 34.62
N ASP A 828 26.73 -23.56 34.83
CA ASP A 828 26.82 -25.01 35.05
C ASP A 828 26.87 -25.78 33.72
N ARG A 829 28.08 -25.89 33.18
CA ARG A 829 28.33 -26.52 31.88
C ARG A 829 28.01 -28.02 31.87
N ASP A 830 28.26 -28.73 32.97
CA ASP A 830 28.03 -30.17 33.04
C ASP A 830 26.53 -30.49 33.09
N ALA A 831 25.76 -29.72 33.87
CA ALA A 831 24.31 -29.87 33.91
C ALA A 831 23.65 -29.41 32.60
N ALA A 832 24.16 -28.34 31.96
CA ALA A 832 23.69 -27.90 30.64
C ALA A 832 23.89 -28.97 29.56
N ILE A 833 25.06 -29.63 29.52
CA ILE A 833 25.35 -30.72 28.58
C ILE A 833 24.41 -31.91 28.82
N ALA A 834 24.23 -32.32 30.09
CA ALA A 834 23.37 -33.45 30.43
C ALA A 834 21.89 -33.19 30.06
N ASP A 835 21.39 -31.99 30.32
CA ASP A 835 20.01 -31.61 29.97
C ASP A 835 19.82 -31.46 28.46
N ALA A 836 20.78 -30.85 27.74
CA ALA A 836 20.73 -30.75 26.29
C ALA A 836 20.71 -32.12 25.61
N GLN A 837 21.51 -33.08 26.10
CA GLN A 837 21.50 -34.46 25.62
C GLN A 837 20.18 -35.20 25.91
N CYS A 838 19.56 -34.95 27.07
CA CYS A 838 18.25 -35.50 27.40
C CYS A 838 17.12 -34.94 26.52
N ALA A 839 17.25 -33.68 26.10
CA ALA A 839 16.28 -32.97 25.26
C ALA A 839 16.39 -33.34 23.77
N ILE A 840 17.60 -33.64 23.27
CA ILE A 840 17.81 -34.03 21.85
C ILE A 840 16.95 -35.26 21.51
N GLY A 841 16.14 -35.14 20.45
CA GLY A 841 15.18 -36.15 20.01
C GLY A 841 13.80 -36.07 20.66
N ARG A 842 13.57 -35.10 21.57
CA ARG A 842 12.28 -34.84 22.24
C ARG A 842 11.82 -33.39 22.15
N THR A 843 12.65 -32.51 21.60
CA THR A 843 12.33 -31.12 21.29
C THR A 843 12.10 -30.95 19.79
N ASP A 844 11.19 -30.07 19.42
CA ASP A 844 10.89 -29.73 18.03
C ASP A 844 12.02 -28.90 17.38
N SER A 845 12.97 -28.39 18.18
CA SER A 845 14.07 -27.54 17.72
C SER A 845 15.43 -28.03 18.24
N PRO A 846 15.95 -29.16 17.73
CA PRO A 846 17.23 -29.73 18.17
C PRO A 846 18.43 -28.81 17.93
N VAL A 847 18.34 -27.90 16.96
CA VAL A 847 19.36 -26.89 16.65
C VAL A 847 19.75 -26.04 17.87
N HIS A 848 18.78 -25.67 18.73
CA HIS A 848 19.09 -24.94 19.96
C HIS A 848 19.88 -25.75 20.98
N MET A 849 19.71 -27.06 21.01
CA MET A 849 20.49 -27.92 21.91
C MET A 849 21.92 -28.10 21.39
N HIS A 850 22.12 -28.11 20.07
CA HIS A 850 23.45 -28.09 19.47
C HIS A 850 24.20 -26.78 19.77
N TYR A 851 23.51 -25.63 19.76
CA TYR A 851 24.09 -24.37 20.24
C TYR A 851 24.50 -24.43 21.71
N VAL A 852 23.62 -24.91 22.60
CA VAL A 852 23.94 -25.08 24.02
C VAL A 852 25.17 -25.98 24.22
N LEU A 853 25.27 -27.07 23.47
CA LEU A 853 26.44 -27.96 23.49
C LEU A 853 27.70 -27.26 22.95
N ALA A 854 27.61 -26.54 21.82
CA ALA A 854 28.73 -25.81 21.24
C ALA A 854 29.30 -24.80 22.22
N SER A 855 28.41 -23.99 22.83
CA SER A 855 28.76 -23.01 23.86
C SER A 855 29.36 -23.68 25.09
N ALA A 856 28.78 -24.77 25.58
CA ALA A 856 29.27 -25.45 26.76
C ALA A 856 30.64 -26.12 26.57
N TRP A 857 30.88 -26.73 25.40
CA TRP A 857 32.19 -27.31 25.07
C TRP A 857 33.25 -26.24 24.84
N ARG A 858 32.88 -25.12 24.22
CA ARG A 858 33.77 -23.96 24.02
C ARG A 858 34.28 -23.44 25.37
N ASP A 859 33.37 -23.25 26.31
CA ASP A 859 33.70 -22.75 27.65
C ASP A 859 34.53 -23.75 28.47
N LYS A 860 34.38 -25.05 28.20
CA LYS A 860 35.25 -26.11 28.77
C LYS A 860 36.62 -26.21 28.08
N GLY A 861 36.85 -25.47 27.00
CA GLY A 861 38.10 -25.49 26.22
C GLY A 861 38.23 -26.67 25.23
N ASP A 862 37.17 -27.46 25.02
CA ASP A 862 37.17 -28.53 24.01
C ASP A 862 36.72 -27.95 22.66
N LEU A 863 37.63 -27.16 22.05
CA LEU A 863 37.37 -26.43 20.81
C LEU A 863 37.01 -27.36 19.64
N ARG A 864 37.47 -28.62 19.67
CA ARG A 864 37.15 -29.60 18.63
C ARG A 864 35.68 -30.01 18.68
N ARG A 865 35.17 -30.36 19.86
CA ARG A 865 33.74 -30.67 20.01
C ARG A 865 32.87 -29.44 19.82
N ALA A 866 33.34 -28.27 20.27
CA ALA A 866 32.64 -27.01 20.06
C ALA A 866 32.50 -26.69 18.55
N ALA A 867 33.57 -26.85 17.77
CA ALA A 867 33.53 -26.64 16.32
C ALA A 867 32.57 -27.60 15.61
N LEU A 868 32.53 -28.87 16.04
CA LEU A 868 31.62 -29.87 15.48
C LEU A 868 30.14 -29.54 15.77
N GLU A 869 29.83 -29.12 17.00
CA GLU A 869 28.48 -28.71 17.34
C GLU A 869 28.11 -27.37 16.68
N ALA A 870 29.06 -26.44 16.51
CA ALA A 870 28.87 -25.19 15.78
C ALA A 870 28.55 -25.43 14.29
N ALA A 871 29.25 -26.37 13.65
CA ALA A 871 28.97 -26.75 12.26
C ALA A 871 27.54 -27.27 12.07
N LYS A 872 27.00 -28.02 13.06
CA LYS A 872 25.60 -28.51 13.01
C LYS A 872 24.58 -27.39 13.13
N VAL A 873 24.88 -26.34 13.90
CA VAL A 873 24.03 -25.16 14.00
C VAL A 873 23.93 -24.48 12.63
N LEU A 874 25.08 -24.24 11.98
CA LEU A 874 25.19 -23.56 10.69
C LEU A 874 24.72 -24.39 9.49
N SER A 875 24.78 -25.72 9.57
CA SER A 875 24.34 -26.60 8.48
C SER A 875 22.82 -26.72 8.35
N LEU A 876 22.09 -26.42 9.42
CA LEU A 876 20.64 -26.60 9.46
C LEU A 876 19.89 -25.31 9.10
N TRP A 877 20.47 -24.14 9.37
CA TRP A 877 19.88 -22.80 9.14
C TRP A 877 21.00 -21.78 8.90
N SER A 878 20.92 -20.94 7.84
CA SER A 878 21.91 -19.87 7.59
C SER A 878 21.80 -18.72 8.58
N ASP A 879 20.60 -18.46 9.09
CA ASP A 879 20.28 -17.28 9.91
C ASP A 879 19.87 -17.73 11.32
N TYR A 880 20.76 -18.49 11.99
CA TYR A 880 20.44 -19.06 13.29
C TYR A 880 20.37 -17.99 14.40
N VAL A 881 19.20 -17.85 15.04
CA VAL A 881 19.03 -16.99 16.22
C VAL A 881 18.86 -17.85 17.49
N PRO A 882 19.68 -17.67 18.54
CA PRO A 882 19.53 -18.41 19.79
C PRO A 882 18.22 -18.04 20.52
N ARG A 883 17.45 -19.06 20.93
CA ARG A 883 16.06 -18.89 21.42
C ARG A 883 15.88 -17.95 22.62
N PHE A 884 16.84 -17.90 23.53
CA PHE A 884 16.75 -17.12 24.78
C PHE A 884 17.87 -16.10 24.92
N ASP A 885 18.62 -15.88 23.85
CA ASP A 885 19.72 -14.93 23.77
C ASP A 885 19.86 -14.51 22.29
N PRO A 886 18.84 -13.82 21.73
CA PRO A 886 18.84 -13.43 20.32
C PRO A 886 20.01 -12.50 19.98
N ASP A 887 20.50 -11.74 20.97
CA ASP A 887 21.61 -10.80 20.86
C ASP A 887 22.99 -11.47 21.04
N ALA A 888 23.03 -12.80 21.24
CA ALA A 888 24.30 -13.48 21.43
C ALA A 888 25.16 -13.33 20.17
N ASP A 889 26.41 -12.90 20.35
CA ASP A 889 27.41 -13.01 19.29
C ASP A 889 27.51 -14.48 18.85
N ILE A 890 27.06 -14.76 17.63
CA ILE A 890 27.17 -16.06 16.95
C ILE A 890 28.29 -16.08 15.90
N ALA A 891 28.99 -14.98 15.66
CA ALA A 891 30.07 -14.92 14.67
C ALA A 891 31.20 -15.90 15.01
N TRP A 892 31.37 -16.20 16.30
CA TRP A 892 32.28 -17.27 16.73
C TRP A 892 31.88 -18.65 16.21
N LEU A 893 30.60 -18.94 15.92
CA LEU A 893 30.20 -20.22 15.34
C LEU A 893 30.82 -20.36 13.95
N HIS A 894 30.70 -19.33 13.11
CA HIS A 894 31.33 -19.28 11.79
C HIS A 894 32.85 -19.28 11.90
N ALA A 895 33.44 -18.42 12.73
CA ALA A 895 34.89 -18.35 12.89
C ALA A 895 35.49 -19.67 13.42
N LEU A 896 34.79 -20.35 14.34
CA LEU A 896 35.22 -21.63 14.91
C LEU A 896 35.05 -22.77 13.90
N ALA A 897 33.92 -22.82 13.17
CA ALA A 897 33.67 -23.82 12.14
C ALA A 897 34.60 -23.64 10.92
N GLN A 898 34.70 -22.42 10.37
CA GLN A 898 35.59 -22.09 9.26
C GLN A 898 37.07 -22.17 9.64
N GLY A 899 37.43 -21.76 10.85
CA GLY A 899 38.79 -21.85 11.37
C GLY A 899 39.24 -23.31 11.52
N ALA A 900 38.37 -24.15 12.08
CA ALA A 900 38.60 -25.60 12.14
C ALA A 900 38.70 -26.20 10.73
N ALA A 901 37.77 -25.88 9.82
CA ALA A 901 37.78 -26.39 8.45
C ALA A 901 39.00 -25.90 7.64
N SER A 902 39.46 -24.66 7.86
CA SER A 902 40.61 -24.07 7.18
C SER A 902 41.95 -24.64 7.67
N GLN A 903 42.03 -25.02 8.94
CA GLN A 903 43.23 -25.63 9.52
C GLN A 903 43.25 -27.16 9.44
N ALA A 904 42.09 -27.78 9.22
CA ALA A 904 41.96 -29.21 8.99
C ALA A 904 42.70 -29.62 7.71
N ASP A 905 43.43 -30.74 7.82
CA ASP A 905 43.98 -31.39 6.64
C ASP A 905 42.87 -32.03 5.80
N ASP A 906 43.18 -32.30 4.53
CA ASP A 906 42.18 -32.85 3.60
C ASP A 906 41.64 -34.23 4.06
N ALA A 907 42.42 -34.98 4.84
CA ALA A 907 41.99 -36.27 5.38
C ALA A 907 40.90 -36.11 6.45
N THR A 908 41.07 -35.13 7.34
CA THR A 908 40.11 -34.77 8.39
C THR A 908 38.82 -34.23 7.78
N LEU A 909 38.93 -33.34 6.78
CA LEU A 909 37.76 -32.81 6.06
C LEU A 909 36.98 -33.90 5.34
N LEU A 910 37.66 -34.88 4.72
CA LEU A 910 37.00 -36.02 4.09
C LEU A 910 36.31 -36.93 5.14
N GLU A 911 36.93 -37.18 6.30
CA GLU A 911 36.29 -37.94 7.39
C GLU A 911 35.03 -37.24 7.90
N GLU A 912 35.07 -35.92 8.07
CA GLU A 912 33.94 -35.12 8.54
C GLU A 912 32.82 -35.04 7.51
N LEU A 913 33.15 -34.78 6.22
CA LEU A 913 32.18 -34.75 5.12
C LEU A 913 31.44 -36.08 4.94
N ALA A 914 32.07 -37.21 5.28
CA ALA A 914 31.41 -38.53 5.25
C ALA A 914 30.26 -38.64 6.26
N SER A 915 30.30 -37.84 7.34
CA SER A 915 29.23 -37.78 8.35
C SER A 915 28.34 -36.54 8.22
N GLN A 916 28.83 -35.48 7.57
CA GLN A 916 28.21 -34.15 7.51
C GLN A 916 28.47 -33.49 6.14
N PRO A 917 27.71 -33.87 5.10
CA PRO A 917 27.96 -33.43 3.72
C PRO A 917 27.75 -31.91 3.50
N HIS A 918 26.90 -31.25 4.27
CA HIS A 918 26.68 -29.80 4.18
C HIS A 918 27.84 -28.95 4.73
N LEU A 919 28.84 -29.55 5.37
CA LEU A 919 30.08 -28.86 5.76
C LEU A 919 30.77 -28.22 4.53
N LEU A 920 30.47 -28.71 3.32
CA LEU A 920 30.93 -28.15 2.05
C LEU A 920 30.66 -26.64 1.93
N ALA A 921 29.55 -26.13 2.48
CA ALA A 921 29.21 -24.71 2.50
C ALA A 921 30.22 -23.84 3.26
N ASN A 922 30.87 -24.41 4.27
CA ASN A 922 31.79 -23.72 5.17
C ASN A 922 33.26 -23.93 4.80
N ILE A 923 33.54 -24.74 3.78
CA ILE A 923 34.88 -24.91 3.21
C ILE A 923 35.09 -23.79 2.17
N PRO A 924 36.14 -22.97 2.27
CA PRO A 924 36.42 -21.95 1.27
C PRO A 924 36.41 -22.54 -0.14
N GLY A 925 35.69 -21.93 -1.08
CA GLY A 925 35.45 -22.46 -2.44
C GLY A 925 36.74 -22.88 -3.18
N ARG A 926 37.87 -22.20 -2.90
CA ARG A 926 39.22 -22.54 -3.37
C ARG A 926 39.80 -23.86 -2.86
N ARG A 927 39.45 -24.30 -1.64
CA ARG A 927 39.89 -25.55 -1.01
C ARG A 927 39.02 -26.74 -1.37
N ILE A 928 37.79 -26.50 -1.84
CA ILE A 928 36.90 -27.57 -2.28
C ILE A 928 37.55 -28.31 -3.45
N THR A 929 37.85 -29.60 -3.26
CA THR A 929 38.41 -30.46 -4.30
C THR A 929 37.31 -31.31 -4.92
N ARG A 930 37.60 -31.88 -6.10
CA ARG A 930 36.67 -32.83 -6.73
C ARG A 930 36.34 -34.02 -5.82
N ALA A 931 37.32 -34.52 -5.07
CA ALA A 931 37.13 -35.61 -4.12
C ALA A 931 36.18 -35.25 -2.97
N MET A 932 36.23 -34.01 -2.46
CA MET A 932 35.30 -33.52 -1.44
C MET A 932 33.88 -33.39 -1.99
N VAL A 933 33.73 -32.87 -3.22
CA VAL A 933 32.43 -32.78 -3.90
C VAL A 933 31.83 -34.16 -4.12
N ASP A 934 32.60 -35.09 -4.71
CA ASP A 934 32.11 -36.43 -5.02
C ASP A 934 31.72 -37.20 -3.72
N LEU A 935 32.43 -36.97 -2.61
CA LEU A 935 32.08 -37.54 -1.31
C LEU A 935 30.83 -36.91 -0.70
N ALA A 936 30.77 -35.58 -0.60
CA ALA A 936 29.67 -34.86 0.02
C ALA A 936 28.35 -35.12 -0.72
N VAL A 937 28.37 -34.97 -2.05
CA VAL A 937 27.22 -35.23 -2.92
C VAL A 937 26.84 -36.71 -2.91
N GLY A 938 27.81 -37.61 -2.75
CA GLY A 938 27.56 -39.05 -2.65
C GLY A 938 26.89 -39.48 -1.34
N VAL A 939 27.05 -38.71 -0.27
CA VAL A 939 26.36 -38.93 1.02
C VAL A 939 24.99 -38.25 1.04
N ASP A 940 24.91 -37.01 0.55
CA ASP A 940 23.67 -36.26 0.41
C ASP A 940 23.68 -35.43 -0.88
N ALA A 941 22.71 -35.71 -1.75
CA ALA A 941 22.56 -35.03 -3.03
C ALA A 941 22.35 -33.51 -2.89
N GLN A 942 21.73 -33.05 -1.79
CA GLN A 942 21.51 -31.62 -1.54
C GLN A 942 22.80 -30.84 -1.30
N ALA A 943 23.94 -31.49 -1.08
CA ALA A 943 25.23 -30.82 -1.00
C ALA A 943 25.66 -30.17 -2.32
N VAL A 944 25.04 -30.54 -3.45
CA VAL A 944 25.34 -30.00 -4.78
C VAL A 944 25.15 -28.48 -4.87
N GLN A 945 24.27 -27.90 -4.05
CA GLN A 945 24.03 -26.45 -4.00
C GLN A 945 25.27 -25.64 -3.58
N PHE A 946 26.21 -26.27 -2.86
CA PHE A 946 27.43 -25.63 -2.35
C PHE A 946 28.66 -25.87 -3.25
N VAL A 947 28.47 -26.46 -4.44
CA VAL A 947 29.57 -26.78 -5.35
C VAL A 947 29.98 -25.52 -6.14
N PRO A 948 31.26 -25.12 -6.10
CA PRO A 948 31.74 -23.97 -6.87
C PRO A 948 31.58 -24.16 -8.38
N ARG A 949 31.25 -23.08 -9.12
CA ARG A 949 31.01 -23.09 -10.58
C ARG A 949 32.15 -23.76 -11.36
N ARG A 950 33.41 -23.54 -10.97
CA ARG A 950 34.60 -24.17 -11.57
C ARG A 950 34.63 -25.70 -11.53
N LEU A 951 33.88 -26.32 -10.61
CA LEU A 951 33.79 -27.78 -10.45
C LEU A 951 32.45 -28.36 -10.91
N MET A 952 31.52 -27.50 -11.34
CA MET A 952 30.23 -27.93 -11.86
C MET A 952 30.42 -28.63 -13.21
N THR A 953 29.91 -29.86 -13.28
CA THR A 953 29.86 -30.66 -14.51
C THR A 953 28.41 -30.80 -14.95
N THR A 954 28.17 -31.22 -16.20
CA THR A 954 26.81 -31.49 -16.70
C THR A 954 26.01 -32.36 -15.72
N ALA A 955 26.59 -33.46 -15.23
CA ALA A 955 25.92 -34.35 -14.27
C ALA A 955 25.59 -33.68 -12.92
N LEU A 956 26.42 -32.74 -12.44
CA LEU A 956 26.12 -32.01 -11.21
C LEU A 956 25.05 -30.93 -11.43
N TYR A 957 24.98 -30.33 -12.62
CA TYR A 957 23.86 -29.45 -12.99
C TYR A 957 22.54 -30.22 -13.09
N GLU A 958 22.57 -31.43 -13.66
CA GLU A 958 21.39 -32.32 -13.71
C GLU A 958 20.92 -32.70 -12.30
N LEU A 959 21.85 -32.98 -11.39
CA LEU A 959 21.55 -33.29 -9.99
C LEU A 959 21.02 -32.08 -9.21
N ALA A 960 21.63 -30.90 -9.37
CA ALA A 960 21.14 -29.67 -8.75
C ALA A 960 19.72 -29.33 -9.19
N PHE A 961 19.38 -29.62 -10.45
CA PHE A 961 18.03 -29.49 -10.97
C PHE A 961 17.07 -30.53 -10.37
N SER A 962 17.47 -31.80 -10.25
CA SER A 962 16.61 -32.85 -9.68
C SER A 962 16.30 -32.64 -8.19
N GLU A 963 17.25 -32.09 -7.43
CA GLU A 963 17.08 -31.78 -6.00
C GLU A 963 16.36 -30.43 -5.75
N GLY A 964 15.97 -29.70 -6.81
CA GLY A 964 15.29 -28.41 -6.69
C GLY A 964 16.19 -27.25 -6.27
N CYS A 965 17.52 -27.41 -6.34
CA CYS A 965 18.50 -26.37 -5.98
C CYS A 965 18.70 -25.32 -7.08
N LYS A 966 18.40 -25.64 -8.35
CA LYS A 966 18.45 -24.69 -9.49
C LYS A 966 17.19 -24.81 -10.34
N GLN A 967 16.74 -23.67 -10.88
CA GLN A 967 15.63 -23.61 -11.85
C GLN A 967 16.13 -23.90 -13.27
N PHE A 968 15.23 -24.31 -14.17
CA PHE A 968 15.57 -24.68 -15.54
C PHE A 968 16.16 -23.51 -16.33
N GLU A 969 15.66 -22.29 -16.07
CA GLU A 969 16.04 -21.03 -16.69
C GLU A 969 17.49 -20.64 -16.35
N GLN A 970 17.98 -21.07 -15.20
CA GLN A 970 19.32 -20.80 -14.68
C GLN A 970 20.39 -21.76 -15.24
N LEU A 971 20.02 -22.71 -16.11
CA LEU A 971 20.97 -23.66 -16.69
C LEU A 971 21.57 -23.09 -18.01
N ALA A 972 22.89 -23.20 -18.14
CA ALA A 972 23.58 -22.77 -19.36
C ALA A 972 23.24 -23.67 -20.57
N PRO A 973 23.08 -23.12 -21.80
CA PRO A 973 22.79 -23.94 -22.99
C PRO A 973 23.83 -25.03 -23.28
N SER A 974 25.10 -24.81 -22.87
CA SER A 974 26.20 -25.76 -23.06
C SER A 974 26.09 -27.03 -22.21
N VAL A 975 25.29 -27.02 -21.15
CA VAL A 975 25.05 -28.19 -20.28
C VAL A 975 23.72 -28.89 -20.59
N MET A 976 22.86 -28.28 -21.40
CA MET A 976 21.57 -28.86 -21.79
C MET A 976 21.74 -29.83 -22.97
N SER A 977 21.61 -31.13 -22.70
CA SER A 977 21.51 -32.14 -23.76
C SER A 977 20.05 -32.38 -24.18
N GLU A 978 19.83 -32.86 -25.41
CA GLU A 978 18.48 -33.24 -25.87
C GLU A 978 17.85 -34.27 -24.92
N ALA A 979 18.62 -35.22 -24.40
CA ALA A 979 18.16 -36.23 -23.46
C ALA A 979 17.74 -35.63 -22.11
N PHE A 980 18.50 -34.66 -21.58
CA PHE A 980 18.17 -33.95 -20.36
C PHE A 980 16.86 -33.15 -20.49
N CYS A 981 16.72 -32.36 -21.56
CA CYS A 981 15.50 -31.59 -21.80
C CYS A 981 14.28 -32.52 -21.97
N LEU A 982 14.46 -33.68 -22.62
CA LEU A 982 13.40 -34.67 -22.79
C LEU A 982 12.97 -35.29 -21.45
N SER A 983 13.93 -35.52 -20.54
CA SER A 983 13.66 -36.00 -19.18
C SER A 983 12.88 -34.96 -18.36
N ALA A 984 13.34 -33.70 -18.35
CA ALA A 984 12.71 -32.61 -17.61
C ALA A 984 11.25 -32.36 -18.04
N VAL A 985 10.97 -32.42 -19.35
CA VAL A 985 9.60 -32.31 -19.89
C VAL A 985 8.72 -33.49 -19.47
N ASN A 986 9.23 -34.72 -19.51
CA ASN A 986 8.44 -35.93 -19.27
C ASN A 986 8.20 -36.23 -17.79
N GLU A 987 9.22 -36.03 -16.93
CA GLU A 987 9.19 -36.47 -15.53
C GLU A 987 8.75 -35.35 -14.58
N GLN A 988 9.13 -34.10 -14.86
CA GLN A 988 8.88 -32.94 -13.99
C GLN A 988 7.86 -31.94 -14.56
N GLY A 989 7.38 -32.15 -15.80
CA GLY A 989 6.29 -31.36 -16.39
C GLY A 989 6.67 -29.92 -16.77
N TYR A 990 7.92 -29.67 -17.16
CA TYR A 990 8.39 -28.36 -17.63
C TYR A 990 7.89 -27.98 -19.03
N GLU A 991 7.77 -26.67 -19.29
CA GLU A 991 7.21 -26.12 -20.54
C GLU A 991 8.26 -25.87 -21.63
N LEU A 992 7.85 -26.03 -22.90
CA LEU A 992 8.72 -25.90 -24.07
C LEU A 992 9.33 -24.48 -24.23
N LYS A 993 8.64 -23.44 -23.75
CA LYS A 993 9.08 -22.05 -23.83
C LYS A 993 10.44 -21.80 -23.16
N HIS A 994 10.78 -22.58 -22.13
CA HIS A 994 12.03 -22.45 -21.38
C HIS A 994 13.21 -23.17 -22.05
N VAL A 995 12.94 -24.10 -22.98
CA VAL A 995 13.97 -24.83 -23.72
C VAL A 995 14.58 -23.93 -24.82
N PRO A 996 15.92 -23.84 -24.93
CA PRO A 996 16.58 -23.09 -26.00
C PRO A 996 16.06 -23.48 -27.39
N PRO A 997 15.80 -22.52 -28.30
CA PRO A 997 15.30 -22.82 -29.65
C PRO A 997 16.12 -23.85 -30.42
N GLU A 998 17.44 -23.90 -30.20
CA GLU A 998 18.38 -24.82 -30.86
C GLU A 998 18.21 -26.28 -30.40
N LEU A 999 17.63 -26.49 -29.21
CA LEU A 999 17.40 -27.81 -28.59
C LEU A 999 15.94 -28.27 -28.69
N ARG A 1000 15.04 -27.45 -29.27
CA ARG A 1000 13.64 -27.80 -29.55
C ARG A 1000 13.55 -28.75 -30.74
N THR A 1001 14.08 -29.96 -30.59
CA THR A 1001 14.02 -30.98 -31.64
C THR A 1001 12.58 -31.45 -31.86
N LEU A 1002 12.33 -32.09 -33.01
CA LEU A 1002 11.02 -32.64 -33.33
C LEU A 1002 10.54 -33.63 -32.24
N ALA A 1003 11.44 -34.47 -31.71
CA ALA A 1003 11.12 -35.43 -30.66
C ALA A 1003 10.69 -34.74 -29.36
N LEU A 1004 11.41 -33.70 -28.95
CA LEU A 1004 11.11 -32.92 -27.75
C LEU A 1004 9.78 -32.16 -27.89
N CYS A 1005 9.55 -31.50 -29.02
CA CYS A 1005 8.28 -30.80 -29.28
C CYS A 1005 7.08 -31.77 -29.29
N ILE A 1006 7.23 -32.99 -29.83
CA ILE A 1006 6.19 -34.03 -29.76
C ILE A 1006 5.93 -34.43 -28.31
N ALA A 1007 6.98 -34.65 -27.51
CA ALA A 1007 6.86 -35.02 -26.10
C ALA A 1007 6.14 -33.92 -25.28
N SER A 1008 6.53 -32.65 -25.44
CA SER A 1008 5.91 -31.51 -24.75
C SER A 1008 4.42 -31.33 -25.12
N VAL A 1009 4.07 -31.42 -26.41
CA VAL A 1009 2.67 -31.26 -26.86
C VAL A 1009 1.80 -32.45 -26.45
N ARG A 1010 2.37 -33.67 -26.35
CA ARG A 1010 1.66 -34.83 -25.78
C ARG A 1010 1.34 -34.65 -24.30
N ALA A 1011 2.25 -34.07 -23.54
CA ALA A 1011 2.03 -33.78 -22.13
C ALA A 1011 0.98 -32.68 -21.93
N ARG A 1012 1.01 -31.63 -22.76
CA ARG A 1012 0.09 -30.48 -22.71
C ARG A 1012 -0.23 -29.94 -24.11
N SER A 1013 -1.48 -30.06 -24.53
CA SER A 1013 -1.90 -29.78 -25.91
C SER A 1013 -1.76 -28.30 -26.35
N TRP A 1014 -1.83 -27.35 -25.41
CA TRP A 1014 -1.70 -25.92 -25.68
C TRP A 1014 -0.25 -25.45 -25.90
N VAL A 1015 0.75 -26.29 -25.60
CA VAL A 1015 2.19 -25.96 -25.79
C VAL A 1015 2.58 -25.91 -27.29
N ILE A 1016 1.64 -26.18 -28.20
CA ILE A 1016 1.84 -26.11 -29.66
C ILE A 1016 2.25 -24.71 -30.15
N ASP A 1017 1.87 -23.67 -29.40
CA ASP A 1017 2.21 -22.27 -29.74
C ASP A 1017 3.70 -21.98 -29.54
N ASP A 1018 4.34 -22.67 -28.59
CA ASP A 1018 5.78 -22.57 -28.29
C ASP A 1018 6.67 -23.40 -29.24
N VAL A 1019 6.06 -24.23 -30.09
CA VAL A 1019 6.77 -25.04 -31.09
C VAL A 1019 7.28 -24.11 -32.20
N PRO A 1020 8.59 -24.19 -32.56
CA PRO A 1020 9.13 -23.43 -33.67
C PRO A 1020 8.31 -23.63 -34.96
N ALA A 1021 7.99 -22.54 -35.65
CA ALA A 1021 7.17 -22.57 -36.86
C ALA A 1021 7.58 -23.65 -37.90
N PRO A 1022 8.88 -23.90 -38.16
CA PRO A 1022 9.31 -24.95 -39.10
C PRO A 1022 8.98 -26.39 -38.67
N LEU A 1023 8.77 -26.63 -37.37
CA LEU A 1023 8.53 -27.96 -36.81
C LEU A 1023 7.05 -28.23 -36.53
N ARG A 1024 6.21 -27.18 -36.50
CA ARG A 1024 4.80 -27.27 -36.08
C ARG A 1024 3.97 -28.24 -36.92
N GLU A 1025 4.12 -28.24 -38.25
CA GLU A 1025 3.42 -29.19 -39.13
C GLU A 1025 3.88 -30.64 -38.90
N ALA A 1026 5.17 -30.86 -38.68
CA ALA A 1026 5.72 -32.19 -38.43
C ALA A 1026 5.27 -32.75 -37.05
N VAL A 1027 5.18 -31.89 -36.03
CA VAL A 1027 4.65 -32.25 -34.70
C VAL A 1027 3.18 -32.65 -34.79
N LEU A 1028 2.35 -31.82 -35.44
CA LEU A 1028 0.92 -32.12 -35.63
C LEU A 1028 0.69 -33.41 -36.43
N GLY A 1029 1.48 -33.63 -37.48
CA GLY A 1029 1.45 -34.86 -38.27
C GLY A 1029 1.79 -36.11 -37.46
N ALA A 1030 2.83 -36.05 -36.62
CA ALA A 1030 3.24 -37.16 -35.76
C ALA A 1030 2.21 -37.50 -34.66
N LEU A 1031 1.53 -36.49 -34.11
CA LEU A 1031 0.45 -36.67 -33.11
C LEU A 1031 -0.80 -37.33 -33.73
N ALA A 1032 -1.13 -36.98 -34.98
CA ALA A 1032 -2.25 -37.56 -35.73
C ALA A 1032 -2.03 -39.04 -36.07
N THR A 1033 -0.78 -39.49 -36.27
CA THR A 1033 -0.47 -40.91 -36.53
C THR A 1033 -0.46 -41.82 -35.30
N SER A 1034 -0.50 -41.27 -34.08
CA SER A 1034 -0.55 -42.05 -32.83
C SER A 1034 -1.96 -42.26 -32.26
N SER A 1035 -3.00 -41.77 -32.94
CA SER A 1035 -4.42 -41.91 -32.56
C SER A 1035 -5.20 -42.96 -33.38
N THR A 1036 -4.46 -43.83 -34.09
CA THR A 1036 -4.92 -45.10 -34.69
C THR A 1036 -4.13 -46.25 -34.09
#